data_AF-A0A820DJI7-F1
#
_entry.id   AF-A0A820DJI7-F1
#
_cell.length_a   1.000
_cell.length_b   1.000
_cell.length_c   1.000
_cell.angle_alpha   90.00
_cell.angle_beta   90.00
_cell.angle_gamma   90.00
#
_symmetry.space_group_name_H-M   'P 1'
#
loop_
_entity.id
_entity.type
_entity.pdbx_description
1 polymer ?
#
loop_
_entity_poly.entity_id
_entity_poly.type
_entity_poly.pdbx_seq_one_letter_code
_entity_poly.pdbx_strand_id
1 'polypeptide(L)'
;MWLKQGSSEATFICTICRTGDLDCSNKGWNAVEQHMQNEKHKNNLNALKNNSQLTFSISTTSSTSSTHTIKLVDHNKPLLFNDQVSQAEILWALKSVQNAFSYKNSDDVGELFRTVCGLKNCSEIFGSTFKNVLYIKNYERFVLCFDEQTNNQNKKQLDLYFRYWSSQKGLIVTRYYRTILLGHAQANVVVDGILGAFRTDCIGISKLLMLSRDNPNANKTVEKMINDAMKKVNAELLNVGTCNLHVIHNVFNAGTTETNWHVENFCMNIWSWFQKSPARQEDFENITNELNDAIEKNNFIFLNNKTPHISPSNVLLSLEQYHMFREYFLVYLPSKQQKQIQSNSRYDNVKEVLMSNISKIRLNFILFLCQSIFDRFLTWFQKEEPLVHLLYNALCDLYRTVLLSFLSPEHVGSTYGGALLDIDFKLAEKQLTTKKLQIGEEARRLLVDVSASDRATFFHDVKSIYHAIADNLKKYLPLKNTFLKDLHVLDPASRTKQDSADTMIRVGRAIPKLLSNAEIDRIRYEFMMCAAETIDQSWYIKNKYHDSDDNNHTEYQQIDYYWNKTLSLTTSFGLPKYPTLSKIVKNILIISHGNLDAERGFSINEHIVTENRTLLSLSSINGLRSTWDAIKFYGVGSPHRISIKIDMIRAVQKSKSVYNQEQLSLKSLANREKEQSEKHEHTNGEMKKLIDRENQLLSKQKGLHDKQKKAQLLVDEGRQQLDNALKKADIIDAQAANALIGAGDEQVKLISDELFKITDELLKIQKTKSDPFGPIIALNFLNGPITISPLSDLKPSVSTYSKK
;
A
#
# COMPACT_ATOMS: atom_id res chain seq x y z
N MET A 1 -9.84 41.95 -37.38
CA MET A 1 -10.00 42.81 -38.57
C MET A 1 -10.58 41.93 -39.69
N TRP A 2 -11.78 42.23 -40.23
CA TRP A 2 -12.54 41.32 -41.11
C TRP A 2 -12.35 41.55 -42.62
N LEU A 3 -11.82 42.71 -42.97
CA LEU A 3 -11.55 43.16 -44.34
C LEU A 3 -10.05 43.04 -44.62
N LYS A 4 -9.68 42.45 -45.77
CA LYS A 4 -8.31 42.41 -46.29
C LYS A 4 -8.28 42.86 -47.74
N GLN A 5 -7.14 43.35 -48.20
CA GLN A 5 -6.90 43.62 -49.63
C GLN A 5 -6.98 42.31 -50.43
N GLY A 6 -7.64 42.36 -51.59
CA GLY A 6 -7.72 41.25 -52.52
C GLY A 6 -6.50 41.15 -53.43
N SER A 7 -6.61 40.33 -54.47
CA SER A 7 -5.54 40.12 -55.45
C SER A 7 -5.19 41.36 -56.28
N SER A 8 -6.08 42.36 -56.34
CA SER A 8 -5.85 43.66 -56.97
C SER A 8 -6.25 44.82 -56.05
N GLU A 9 -5.74 46.02 -56.33
CA GLU A 9 -6.12 47.24 -55.58
C GLU A 9 -7.63 47.55 -55.64
N ALA A 10 -8.33 46.99 -56.64
CA ALA A 10 -9.76 47.17 -56.82
C ALA A 10 -10.60 46.01 -56.25
N THR A 11 -10.02 45.14 -55.41
CA THR A 11 -10.72 43.99 -54.81
C THR A 11 -10.45 43.88 -53.31
N PHE A 12 -11.39 43.28 -52.59
CA PHE A 12 -11.24 43.01 -51.16
C PHE A 12 -11.72 41.60 -50.78
N ILE A 13 -11.15 41.06 -49.71
CA ILE A 13 -11.48 39.75 -49.15
C ILE A 13 -12.16 39.93 -47.80
N CYS A 14 -13.31 39.27 -47.63
CA CYS A 14 -13.99 39.18 -46.35
C CYS A 14 -13.64 37.88 -45.63
N THR A 15 -12.91 37.98 -44.52
CA THR A 15 -12.48 36.81 -43.73
C THR A 15 -13.63 36.15 -42.97
N ILE A 16 -14.76 36.84 -42.77
CA ILE A 16 -15.97 36.31 -42.13
C ILE A 16 -16.78 35.45 -43.11
N CYS A 17 -16.97 35.92 -44.34
CA CYS A 17 -17.76 35.21 -45.36
C CYS A 17 -16.96 34.13 -46.11
N ARG A 18 -15.63 34.12 -45.97
CA ARG A 18 -14.69 33.26 -46.73
C ARG A 18 -14.90 33.34 -48.25
N THR A 19 -15.35 34.49 -48.74
CA THR A 19 -15.49 34.80 -50.16
C THR A 19 -14.25 35.58 -50.61
N GLY A 20 -13.51 35.02 -51.57
CA GLY A 20 -12.33 35.65 -52.17
C GLY A 20 -12.69 36.68 -53.25
N ASP A 21 -11.88 37.74 -53.33
CA ASP A 21 -11.85 38.82 -54.34
C ASP A 21 -13.20 39.41 -54.76
N LEU A 22 -13.81 40.16 -53.84
CA LEU A 22 -14.98 40.99 -54.14
C LEU A 22 -14.54 42.30 -54.79
N ASP A 23 -15.14 42.62 -55.94
CA ASP A 23 -14.83 43.83 -56.70
C ASP A 23 -15.38 45.09 -56.01
N CYS A 24 -14.50 46.09 -55.86
CA CYS A 24 -14.84 47.44 -55.42
C CYS A 24 -14.43 48.52 -56.44
N SER A 25 -14.02 48.15 -57.66
CA SER A 25 -13.60 49.08 -58.72
C SER A 25 -14.63 50.19 -59.00
N ASN A 26 -15.92 49.83 -59.07
CA ASN A 26 -16.98 50.76 -59.48
C ASN A 26 -17.61 51.56 -58.33
N LYS A 27 -17.49 51.11 -57.09
CA LYS A 27 -18.21 51.70 -55.93
C LYS A 27 -17.32 52.01 -54.73
N GLY A 28 -16.02 51.71 -54.80
CA GLY A 28 -15.05 51.95 -53.74
C GLY A 28 -15.53 51.42 -52.39
N TRP A 29 -15.45 52.25 -51.36
CA TRP A 29 -15.86 51.90 -49.99
C TRP A 29 -17.35 51.54 -49.86
N ASN A 30 -18.23 52.09 -50.71
CA ASN A 30 -19.65 51.73 -50.68
C ASN A 30 -19.90 50.25 -51.01
N ALA A 31 -19.03 49.60 -51.79
CA ALA A 31 -19.11 48.15 -52.03
C ALA A 31 -18.85 47.36 -50.74
N VAL A 32 -17.92 47.85 -49.90
CA VAL A 32 -17.57 47.23 -48.61
C VAL A 32 -18.72 47.38 -47.61
N GLU A 33 -19.34 48.56 -47.54
CA GLU A 33 -20.50 48.79 -46.68
C GLU A 33 -21.71 47.96 -47.10
N GLN A 34 -22.00 47.86 -48.40
CA GLN A 34 -23.07 47.01 -48.92
C GLN A 34 -22.82 45.53 -48.58
N HIS A 35 -21.57 45.06 -48.68
CA HIS A 35 -21.21 43.71 -48.27
C HIS A 35 -21.43 43.48 -46.77
N MET A 36 -21.03 44.44 -45.92
CA MET A 36 -21.21 44.36 -44.46
C MET A 36 -22.70 44.27 -44.07
N GLN A 37 -23.57 44.93 -44.83
CA GLN A 37 -25.01 44.95 -44.57
C GLN A 37 -25.74 43.71 -45.08
N ASN A 38 -25.10 42.88 -45.91
CA ASN A 38 -25.68 41.65 -46.45
C ASN A 38 -26.02 40.64 -45.33
N GLU A 39 -27.19 40.02 -45.40
CA GLU A 39 -27.65 39.04 -44.42
C GLU A 39 -26.66 37.88 -44.22
N LYS A 40 -26.00 37.42 -45.28
CA LYS A 40 -24.98 36.35 -45.16
C LYS A 40 -23.82 36.79 -44.28
N HIS A 41 -23.37 38.04 -44.42
CA HIS A 41 -22.30 38.60 -43.58
C HIS A 41 -22.76 38.76 -42.13
N LYS A 42 -23.94 39.34 -41.91
CA LYS A 42 -24.51 39.52 -40.56
C LYS A 42 -24.73 38.18 -39.84
N ASN A 43 -25.24 37.18 -40.53
CA ASN A 43 -25.47 35.84 -39.98
C ASN A 43 -24.14 35.15 -39.61
N ASN A 44 -23.13 35.23 -40.48
CA ASN A 44 -21.81 34.68 -40.20
C ASN A 44 -21.08 35.43 -39.07
N LEU A 45 -21.23 36.77 -39.00
CA LEU A 45 -20.68 37.59 -37.93
C LEU A 45 -21.36 37.27 -36.59
N ASN A 46 -22.68 37.09 -36.57
CA ASN A 46 -23.42 36.67 -35.38
C ASN A 46 -23.05 35.25 -34.96
N ALA A 47 -22.87 34.33 -35.93
CA ALA A 47 -22.36 32.99 -35.67
C ALA A 47 -20.94 33.02 -35.07
N LEU A 48 -20.04 33.88 -35.56
CA LEU A 48 -18.68 34.07 -35.01
C LEU A 48 -18.66 34.74 -33.63
N LYS A 49 -19.56 35.69 -33.38
CA LYS A 49 -19.74 36.29 -32.04
C LYS A 49 -20.25 35.27 -31.03
N ASN A 50 -21.07 34.32 -31.46
CA ASN A 50 -21.63 33.26 -30.61
C ASN A 50 -20.74 31.99 -30.55
N ASN A 51 -19.89 31.76 -31.55
CA ASN A 51 -18.91 30.68 -31.62
C ASN A 51 -17.51 31.27 -31.85
N SER A 52 -16.80 31.57 -30.76
CA SER A 52 -15.36 31.83 -30.79
C SER A 52 -14.59 30.51 -31.01
N GLN A 53 -14.72 29.91 -32.19
CA GLN A 53 -13.99 28.71 -32.62
C GLN A 53 -13.66 28.81 -34.12
N LEU A 54 -12.37 28.90 -34.45
CA LEU A 54 -11.86 28.92 -35.82
C LEU A 54 -11.75 27.47 -36.35
N THR A 55 -12.61 27.08 -37.28
CA THR A 55 -12.45 25.85 -38.08
C THR A 55 -11.51 26.11 -39.26
N PHE A 56 -10.32 25.53 -39.25
CA PHE A 56 -9.48 25.38 -40.44
C PHE A 56 -9.79 24.03 -41.10
N SER A 57 -10.23 24.06 -42.36
CA SER A 57 -10.30 22.86 -43.20
C SER A 57 -9.01 22.77 -44.00
N ILE A 58 -8.23 21.72 -43.80
CA ILE A 58 -7.06 21.41 -44.64
C ILE A 58 -7.56 20.65 -45.87
N SER A 59 -7.31 21.21 -47.06
CA SER A 59 -7.52 20.53 -48.33
C SER A 59 -6.50 19.40 -48.46
N THR A 60 -6.96 18.15 -48.51
CA THR A 60 -6.13 16.97 -48.78
C THR A 60 -5.63 17.00 -50.22
N THR A 61 -4.33 17.19 -50.40
CA THR A 61 -3.62 16.72 -51.61
C THR A 61 -3.20 15.27 -51.39
N SER A 62 -3.61 14.43 -52.33
CA SER A 62 -3.33 12.99 -52.37
C SER A 62 -1.84 12.71 -52.60
N SER A 63 -1.23 11.96 -51.70
CA SER A 63 -0.08 11.12 -52.01
C SER A 63 -0.17 9.79 -51.25
N THR A 64 -0.10 8.73 -52.03
CA THR A 64 -0.18 7.32 -51.65
C THR A 64 1.06 6.87 -50.88
N SER A 65 0.91 6.38 -49.65
CA SER A 65 1.76 5.31 -49.10
C SER A 65 1.06 4.61 -47.93
N SER A 66 1.07 3.29 -48.00
CA SER A 66 0.42 2.30 -47.13
C SER A 66 0.75 2.44 -45.64
N THR A 67 -0.27 2.63 -44.79
CA THR A 67 -0.21 2.37 -43.36
C THR A 67 -1.53 1.76 -42.86
N HIS A 68 -1.39 0.78 -41.97
CA HIS A 68 -2.47 0.03 -41.33
C HIS A 68 -3.54 0.95 -40.73
N THR A 69 -4.78 0.72 -41.15
CA THR A 69 -5.98 1.45 -40.73
C THR A 69 -6.19 1.40 -39.21
N ILE A 70 -6.13 2.59 -38.61
CA ILE A 70 -6.62 2.93 -37.28
C ILE A 70 -8.14 2.67 -37.25
N LYS A 71 -8.61 1.73 -36.44
CA LYS A 71 -10.03 1.66 -36.07
C LYS A 71 -10.31 2.78 -35.06
N LEU A 72 -10.66 3.96 -35.57
CA LEU A 72 -11.31 5.00 -34.80
C LEU A 72 -12.73 4.55 -34.46
N VAL A 73 -13.12 4.79 -33.22
CA VAL A 73 -14.38 4.37 -32.60
C VAL A 73 -15.59 4.93 -33.35
N ASP A 74 -16.57 4.06 -33.55
CA ASP A 74 -17.92 4.34 -34.02
C ASP A 74 -18.68 5.16 -32.97
N HIS A 75 -18.94 6.44 -33.26
CA HIS A 75 -20.20 7.16 -33.00
C HIS A 75 -20.13 8.55 -33.66
N ASN A 76 -21.01 8.78 -34.62
CA ASN A 76 -21.16 9.96 -35.49
C ASN A 76 -21.28 11.32 -34.76
N LYS A 77 -20.15 11.93 -34.36
CA LYS A 77 -19.98 13.39 -34.20
C LYS A 77 -18.49 13.75 -34.36
N PRO A 78 -18.11 14.71 -35.24
CA PRO A 78 -16.73 15.18 -35.29
C PRO A 78 -16.35 15.81 -33.95
N LEU A 79 -15.27 15.33 -33.34
CA LEU A 79 -14.69 15.88 -32.11
C LEU A 79 -14.25 17.34 -32.37
N LEU A 80 -14.51 18.23 -31.42
CA LEU A 80 -14.00 19.60 -31.50
C LEU A 80 -12.47 19.59 -31.41
N PHE A 81 -11.78 20.54 -32.05
CA PHE A 81 -10.31 20.64 -31.99
C PHE A 81 -9.77 20.62 -30.55
N ASN A 82 -10.46 21.32 -29.63
CA ASN A 82 -10.11 21.31 -28.20
C ASN A 82 -10.26 19.92 -27.56
N ASP A 83 -11.19 19.08 -28.01
CA ASP A 83 -11.34 17.72 -27.49
C ASP A 83 -10.21 16.82 -27.98
N GLN A 84 -9.75 16.99 -29.22
CA GLN A 84 -8.59 16.27 -29.76
C GLN A 84 -7.30 16.65 -29.03
N VAL A 85 -7.13 17.95 -28.75
CA VAL A 85 -6.03 18.45 -27.91
C VAL A 85 -6.09 17.81 -26.54
N SER A 86 -7.23 17.87 -25.84
CA SER A 86 -7.37 17.25 -24.52
C SER A 86 -7.16 15.73 -24.52
N GLN A 87 -7.53 15.02 -25.60
CA GLN A 87 -7.19 13.60 -25.76
C GLN A 87 -5.68 13.37 -25.82
N ALA A 88 -4.94 14.18 -26.60
CA ALA A 88 -3.49 14.10 -26.67
C ALA A 88 -2.84 14.43 -25.31
N GLU A 89 -3.35 15.44 -24.60
CA GLU A 89 -2.89 15.80 -23.25
C GLU A 89 -3.07 14.64 -22.26
N ILE A 90 -4.22 13.96 -22.31
CA ILE A 90 -4.49 12.79 -21.47
C ILE A 90 -3.51 11.66 -21.78
N LEU A 91 -3.28 11.35 -23.06
CA LEU A 91 -2.36 10.28 -23.46
C LEU A 91 -0.91 10.58 -23.04
N TRP A 92 -0.47 11.83 -23.19
CA TRP A 92 0.83 12.28 -22.72
C TRP A 92 0.96 12.18 -21.19
N ALA A 93 -0.07 12.59 -20.46
CA ALA A 93 -0.10 12.42 -19.01
C ALA A 93 0.02 10.94 -18.64
N LEU A 94 -0.82 10.07 -19.21
CA LEU A 94 -0.73 8.62 -18.96
C LEU A 94 0.67 8.06 -19.24
N LYS A 95 1.31 8.49 -20.33
CA LYS A 95 2.69 8.10 -20.66
C LYS A 95 3.71 8.61 -19.65
N SER A 96 3.55 9.84 -19.18
CA SER A 96 4.43 10.45 -18.17
C SER A 96 4.37 9.69 -16.83
N VAL A 97 3.17 9.25 -16.41
CA VAL A 97 3.01 8.40 -15.23
C VAL A 97 3.66 7.03 -15.44
N GLN A 98 3.37 6.37 -16.56
CA GLN A 98 3.92 5.05 -16.89
C GLN A 98 5.46 5.01 -16.84
N ASN A 99 6.11 6.08 -17.31
CA ASN A 99 7.56 6.16 -17.35
C ASN A 99 8.17 6.85 -16.12
N ALA A 100 7.35 7.23 -15.12
CA ALA A 100 7.77 8.01 -13.96
C ALA A 100 8.65 9.21 -14.30
N PHE A 101 8.27 9.97 -15.33
CA PHE A 101 9.03 11.15 -15.73
C PHE A 101 9.18 12.11 -14.56
N SER A 102 10.42 12.55 -14.31
CA SER A 102 10.69 13.63 -13.38
C SER A 102 9.96 14.88 -13.87
N TYR A 103 9.41 15.68 -12.95
CA TYR A 103 8.83 16.96 -13.34
C TYR A 103 9.87 17.88 -13.98
N LYS A 104 11.16 17.73 -13.62
CA LYS A 104 12.28 18.42 -14.29
C LYS A 104 12.45 18.03 -15.76
N ASN A 105 12.11 16.79 -16.14
CA ASN A 105 12.13 16.37 -17.55
C ASN A 105 11.00 17.03 -18.36
N SER A 106 10.07 17.71 -17.67
CA SER A 106 9.01 18.51 -18.27
C SER A 106 9.27 20.01 -18.14
N ASP A 107 10.43 20.43 -17.60
CA ASP A 107 10.89 21.81 -17.68
C ASP A 107 11.08 22.14 -19.19
N ASP A 108 10.65 23.33 -19.61
CA ASP A 108 10.59 23.82 -21.01
C ASP A 108 9.64 23.06 -21.96
N VAL A 109 9.23 21.84 -21.62
CA VAL A 109 8.22 21.06 -22.36
C VAL A 109 6.86 21.76 -22.33
N GLY A 110 6.55 22.50 -21.27
CA GLY A 110 5.37 23.37 -21.24
C GLY A 110 5.39 24.46 -22.32
N GLU A 111 6.56 24.96 -22.69
CA GLU A 111 6.74 25.99 -23.72
C GLU A 111 6.68 25.39 -25.14
N LEU A 112 7.24 24.19 -25.30
CA LEU A 112 7.08 23.37 -26.50
C LEU A 112 5.61 22.98 -26.73
N PHE A 113 4.91 22.48 -25.70
CA PHE A 113 3.50 22.15 -25.81
C PHE A 113 2.59 23.37 -25.89
N ARG A 114 2.98 24.55 -25.38
CA ARG A 114 2.28 25.81 -25.70
C ARG A 114 2.24 26.05 -27.20
N THR A 115 3.30 25.67 -27.91
CA THR A 115 3.46 25.83 -29.36
C THR A 115 2.73 24.74 -30.17
N VAL A 116 2.63 23.51 -29.65
CA VAL A 116 2.05 22.36 -30.36
C VAL A 116 0.59 22.05 -29.97
N CYS A 117 0.20 22.25 -28.69
CA CYS A 117 -1.09 21.81 -28.13
C CYS A 117 -1.73 22.79 -27.11
N GLY A 118 -1.19 23.98 -26.85
CA GLY A 118 -1.81 24.96 -25.92
C GLY A 118 -1.77 24.61 -24.42
N LEU A 119 -0.94 23.67 -23.98
CA LEU A 119 -0.81 23.26 -22.57
C LEU A 119 -0.28 24.39 -21.67
N LYS A 120 -0.86 24.56 -20.48
CA LYS A 120 -0.35 25.51 -19.47
C LYS A 120 0.46 24.87 -18.33
N ASN A 121 0.35 23.57 -18.04
CA ASN A 121 1.27 22.80 -17.15
C ASN A 121 0.83 21.32 -17.07
N CYS A 122 1.77 20.37 -17.21
CA CYS A 122 1.46 18.93 -17.10
C CYS A 122 1.12 18.49 -15.66
N SER A 123 1.67 19.16 -14.64
CA SER A 123 1.44 18.83 -13.21
C SER A 123 -0.03 18.94 -12.79
N GLU A 124 -0.80 19.80 -13.45
CA GLU A 124 -2.21 20.10 -13.14
C GLU A 124 -3.17 18.93 -13.46
N ILE A 125 -2.78 18.01 -14.36
CA ILE A 125 -3.64 16.94 -14.91
C ILE A 125 -3.69 15.67 -14.03
N PHE A 126 -2.63 15.37 -13.27
CA PHE A 126 -2.40 14.03 -12.72
C PHE A 126 -3.25 13.65 -11.49
N GLY A 127 -3.68 14.63 -10.68
CA GLY A 127 -4.33 14.35 -9.38
C GLY A 127 -5.85 14.24 -9.42
N SER A 128 -6.51 15.10 -10.20
CA SER A 128 -7.99 15.26 -10.19
C SER A 128 -8.70 14.49 -11.32
N THR A 129 -8.02 14.27 -12.45
CA THR A 129 -8.62 13.65 -13.66
C THR A 129 -9.00 12.18 -13.45
N PHE A 130 -8.21 11.41 -12.68
CA PHE A 130 -8.41 9.96 -12.54
C PHE A 130 -9.07 9.52 -11.23
N LYS A 131 -9.15 10.38 -10.20
CA LYS A 131 -9.91 10.10 -8.97
C LYS A 131 -11.37 9.74 -9.27
N ASN A 132 -11.97 10.39 -10.28
CA ASN A 132 -13.37 10.19 -10.66
C ASN A 132 -13.59 9.04 -11.66
N VAL A 133 -12.52 8.41 -12.19
CA VAL A 133 -12.60 7.39 -13.25
C VAL A 133 -12.41 5.96 -12.70
N LEU A 134 -11.91 5.81 -11.48
CA LEU A 134 -11.83 4.52 -10.79
C LEU A 134 -13.18 4.16 -10.16
N TYR A 135 -14.05 3.61 -11.01
CA TYR A 135 -15.36 3.05 -10.72
C TYR A 135 -15.29 1.80 -9.82
N ILE A 136 -14.68 1.88 -8.64
CA ILE A 136 -14.78 0.82 -7.61
C ILE A 136 -16.10 1.05 -6.85
N LYS A 137 -17.23 0.90 -7.54
CA LYS A 137 -18.58 0.93 -6.90
C LYS A 137 -19.44 -0.29 -7.25
N ASN A 138 -19.11 -1.01 -8.33
CA ASN A 138 -19.85 -2.20 -8.77
C ASN A 138 -19.20 -3.50 -8.27
N TYR A 139 -19.14 -3.67 -6.94
CA TYR A 139 -18.75 -4.94 -6.31
C TYR A 139 -19.79 -5.36 -5.27
N GLU A 140 -19.98 -6.67 -5.16
CA GLU A 140 -20.84 -7.28 -4.13
C GLU A 140 -20.11 -7.30 -2.79
N ARG A 141 -18.95 -7.97 -2.74
CA ARG A 141 -18.00 -7.97 -1.63
C ARG A 141 -16.58 -7.83 -2.15
N PHE A 142 -15.65 -7.54 -1.25
CA PHE A 142 -14.24 -7.39 -1.58
C PHE A 142 -13.34 -7.91 -0.46
N VAL A 143 -12.12 -8.28 -0.81
CA VAL A 143 -11.02 -8.49 0.13
C VAL A 143 -10.17 -7.23 0.13
N LEU A 144 -9.84 -6.73 1.32
CA LEU A 144 -8.89 -5.63 1.48
C LEU A 144 -7.51 -6.22 1.70
N CYS A 145 -6.60 -5.99 0.76
CA CYS A 145 -5.18 -6.28 0.93
C CYS A 145 -4.49 -5.00 1.37
N PHE A 146 -3.65 -5.10 2.40
CA PHE A 146 -2.87 -3.98 2.86
C PHE A 146 -1.48 -4.43 3.24
N ASP A 147 -0.51 -3.55 3.03
CA ASP A 147 0.84 -3.75 3.53
C ASP A 147 1.53 -2.41 3.74
N GLU A 148 2.53 -2.41 4.60
CA GLU A 148 3.26 -1.23 5.03
C GLU A 148 4.71 -1.27 4.57
N GLN A 149 5.18 -0.13 4.09
CA GLN A 149 6.60 0.07 3.79
C GLN A 149 7.06 1.45 4.24
N THR A 150 8.36 1.62 4.41
CA THR A 150 8.95 2.96 4.54
C THR A 150 9.31 3.44 3.14
N ASN A 151 8.74 4.57 2.70
CA ASN A 151 9.01 5.11 1.38
C ASN A 151 10.29 5.99 1.35
N ASN A 152 10.71 6.43 0.16
CA ASN A 152 11.89 7.29 -0.03
C ASN A 152 11.78 8.69 0.62
N GLN A 153 10.61 9.07 1.14
CA GLN A 153 10.42 10.28 1.94
C GLN A 153 10.62 10.02 3.44
N ASN A 154 11.08 8.82 3.81
CA ASN A 154 11.16 8.34 5.18
C ASN A 154 9.80 8.41 5.92
N LYS A 155 8.71 8.14 5.20
CA LYS A 155 7.35 8.06 5.76
C LYS A 155 6.88 6.60 5.74
N LYS A 156 6.16 6.19 6.79
CA LYS A 156 5.44 4.91 6.77
C LYS A 156 4.25 5.06 5.84
N GLN A 157 4.22 4.22 4.81
CA GLN A 157 3.23 4.24 3.75
C GLN A 157 2.43 2.94 3.84
N LEU A 158 1.13 3.06 4.15
CA LEU A 158 0.15 1.99 4.13
C LEU A 158 -0.60 2.05 2.80
N ASP A 159 -0.42 1.05 1.95
CA ASP A 159 -1.16 0.93 0.71
C ASP A 159 -2.33 -0.03 0.87
N LEU A 160 -3.49 0.37 0.35
CA LEU A 160 -4.73 -0.39 0.37
C LEU A 160 -5.10 -0.81 -1.06
N TYR A 161 -5.49 -2.08 -1.21
CA TYR A 161 -5.96 -2.65 -2.46
C TYR A 161 -7.28 -3.39 -2.23
N PHE A 162 -8.14 -3.37 -3.24
CA PHE A 162 -9.34 -4.19 -3.26
C PHE A 162 -9.22 -5.32 -4.26
N ARG A 163 -9.38 -6.55 -3.78
CA ARG A 163 -9.54 -7.75 -4.60
C ARG A 163 -11.02 -8.10 -4.67
N TYR A 164 -11.58 -8.08 -5.88
CA TYR A 164 -13.02 -8.30 -6.12
C TYR A 164 -13.29 -8.93 -7.48
N TRP A 165 -14.49 -9.46 -7.68
CA TRP A 165 -14.95 -9.96 -8.99
C TRP A 165 -15.35 -8.79 -9.90
N SER A 166 -14.68 -8.61 -11.03
CA SER A 166 -15.03 -7.58 -12.01
C SER A 166 -16.04 -8.09 -13.02
N SER A 167 -17.29 -7.61 -12.95
CA SER A 167 -18.30 -7.92 -13.97
C SER A 167 -17.90 -7.42 -15.38
N GLN A 168 -17.02 -6.41 -15.47
CA GLN A 168 -16.53 -5.91 -16.75
C GLN A 168 -15.53 -6.87 -17.42
N LYS A 169 -14.66 -7.51 -16.63
CA LYS A 169 -13.63 -8.43 -17.14
C LYS A 169 -14.08 -9.90 -17.09
N GLY A 170 -15.05 -10.23 -16.24
CA GLY A 170 -15.41 -11.60 -15.93
C GLY A 170 -14.29 -12.36 -15.20
N LEU A 171 -13.45 -11.66 -14.43
CA LEU A 171 -12.27 -12.20 -13.76
C LEU A 171 -12.09 -11.56 -12.39
N ILE A 172 -11.26 -12.17 -11.54
CA ILE A 172 -10.81 -11.60 -10.27
C ILE A 172 -9.78 -10.52 -10.57
N VAL A 173 -9.94 -9.36 -9.94
CA VAL A 173 -9.05 -8.22 -10.14
C VAL A 173 -8.64 -7.66 -8.79
N THR A 174 -7.36 -7.37 -8.63
CA THR A 174 -6.84 -6.60 -7.50
C THR A 174 -6.51 -5.20 -8.00
N ARG A 175 -7.13 -4.18 -7.38
CA ARG A 175 -7.01 -2.77 -7.80
C ARG A 175 -6.48 -1.93 -6.65
N TYR A 176 -5.57 -1.02 -6.96
CA TYR A 176 -5.13 -0.01 -6.02
C TYR A 176 -6.33 0.85 -5.58
N TYR A 177 -6.49 1.01 -4.27
CA TYR A 177 -7.51 1.86 -3.68
C TYR A 177 -6.93 3.18 -3.21
N ARG A 178 -6.00 3.14 -2.26
CA ARG A 178 -5.48 4.35 -1.62
C ARG A 178 -4.18 4.08 -0.86
N THR A 179 -3.32 5.09 -0.82
CA THR A 179 -2.16 5.21 0.05
C THR A 179 -2.50 6.13 1.22
N ILE A 180 -2.10 5.72 2.42
CA ILE A 180 -2.17 6.48 3.66
C ILE A 180 -0.75 6.63 4.21
N LEU A 181 -0.35 7.85 4.56
CA LEU A 181 0.92 8.07 5.27
C LEU A 181 0.67 8.04 6.77
N LEU A 182 1.41 7.18 7.46
CA LEU A 182 1.35 6.99 8.90
C LEU A 182 2.63 7.57 9.54
N GLY A 183 2.51 8.04 10.78
CA GLY A 183 3.68 8.31 11.64
C GLY A 183 4.15 7.02 12.33
N HIS A 184 3.21 6.37 13.03
CA HIS A 184 3.41 5.08 13.69
C HIS A 184 2.49 4.01 13.10
N ALA A 185 3.03 2.79 12.98
CA ALA A 185 2.35 1.59 12.52
C ALA A 185 1.63 0.83 13.66
N GLN A 186 1.01 1.55 14.59
CA GLN A 186 0.25 0.92 15.67
C GLN A 186 -1.13 0.49 15.15
N ALA A 187 -1.65 -0.63 15.67
CA ALA A 187 -2.89 -1.23 15.15
C ALA A 187 -4.09 -0.26 15.15
N ASN A 188 -4.26 0.56 16.19
CA ASN A 188 -5.30 1.60 16.26
C ASN A 188 -5.15 2.65 15.15
N VAL A 189 -3.93 3.11 14.91
CA VAL A 189 -3.63 4.13 13.87
C VAL A 189 -3.93 3.59 12.48
N VAL A 190 -3.56 2.33 12.22
CA VAL A 190 -3.87 1.63 10.95
C VAL A 190 -5.38 1.49 10.76
N VAL A 191 -6.10 1.03 11.80
CA VAL A 191 -7.56 0.88 11.76
C VAL A 191 -8.25 2.22 11.54
N ASP A 192 -7.85 3.28 12.24
CA ASP A 192 -8.41 4.62 12.06
C ASP A 192 -8.15 5.16 10.65
N GLY A 193 -6.96 4.87 10.09
CA GLY A 193 -6.64 5.17 8.70
C GLY A 193 -7.57 4.46 7.70
N ILE A 194 -7.74 3.14 7.84
CA ILE A 194 -8.59 2.32 6.98
C ILE A 194 -10.06 2.77 7.08
N LEU A 195 -10.59 2.88 8.31
CA LEU A 195 -11.98 3.28 8.53
C LEU A 195 -12.23 4.74 8.13
N GLY A 196 -11.25 5.62 8.33
CA GLY A 196 -11.27 7.00 7.85
C GLY A 196 -11.41 7.04 6.33
N ALA A 197 -10.58 6.28 5.60
CA ALA A 197 -10.67 6.17 4.15
C ALA A 197 -12.04 5.64 3.69
N PHE A 198 -12.55 4.58 4.33
CA PHE A 198 -13.86 4.04 4.01
C PHE A 198 -14.99 5.05 4.22
N ARG A 199 -14.94 5.85 5.30
CA ARG A 199 -15.92 6.92 5.54
C ARG A 199 -15.82 8.02 4.48
N THR A 200 -14.61 8.44 4.13
CA THR A 200 -14.39 9.50 3.11
C THR A 200 -14.97 9.10 1.75
N ASP A 201 -14.82 7.84 1.35
CA ASP A 201 -15.24 7.37 0.03
C ASP A 201 -16.59 6.62 0.05
N CYS A 202 -17.32 6.67 1.18
CA CYS A 202 -18.61 6.00 1.38
C CYS A 202 -18.59 4.50 1.09
N ILE A 203 -17.52 3.81 1.50
CA ILE A 203 -17.36 2.36 1.35
C ILE A 203 -18.03 1.65 2.53
N GLY A 204 -19.01 0.80 2.22
CA GLY A 204 -19.70 -0.01 3.22
C GLY A 204 -18.79 -1.10 3.78
N ILE A 205 -18.38 -0.97 5.04
CA ILE A 205 -17.56 -1.97 5.73
C ILE A 205 -18.21 -3.37 5.75
N SER A 206 -19.54 -3.45 5.70
CA SER A 206 -20.28 -4.72 5.63
C SER A 206 -20.00 -5.55 4.37
N LYS A 207 -19.48 -4.91 3.31
CA LYS A 207 -19.06 -5.59 2.07
C LYS A 207 -17.66 -6.17 2.14
N LEU A 208 -16.87 -5.85 3.17
CA LEU A 208 -15.57 -6.47 3.39
C LEU A 208 -15.77 -7.95 3.72
N LEU A 209 -15.11 -8.84 2.98
CA LEU A 209 -15.16 -10.27 3.22
C LEU A 209 -14.00 -10.74 4.10
N MET A 210 -12.78 -10.28 3.79
CA MET A 210 -11.55 -10.74 4.42
C MET A 210 -10.50 -9.63 4.37
N LEU A 211 -9.58 -9.65 5.33
CA LEU A 211 -8.33 -8.90 5.29
C LEU A 211 -7.19 -9.83 4.86
N SER A 212 -6.49 -9.47 3.78
CA SER A 212 -5.24 -10.12 3.40
C SER A 212 -4.09 -9.47 4.16
N ARG A 213 -3.42 -10.24 5.03
CA ARG A 213 -2.40 -9.76 5.97
C ARG A 213 -1.33 -10.79 6.34
N ASP A 214 -0.10 -10.32 6.59
CA ASP A 214 1.10 -11.06 7.03
C ASP A 214 1.14 -11.30 8.56
N ASN A 215 1.86 -12.31 9.07
CA ASN A 215 1.69 -12.86 10.43
C ASN A 215 1.93 -11.97 11.69
N PRO A 216 2.54 -10.76 11.66
CA PRO A 216 2.78 -9.97 12.86
C PRO A 216 1.56 -9.74 13.75
N ASN A 217 1.80 -9.68 15.07
CA ASN A 217 0.74 -9.50 16.08
C ASN A 217 -0.02 -8.19 15.90
N ALA A 218 0.62 -7.11 15.43
CA ALA A 218 -0.04 -5.85 15.12
C ALA A 218 -1.18 -6.05 14.11
N ASN A 219 -0.94 -6.80 13.03
CA ASN A 219 -1.94 -7.04 11.99
C ASN A 219 -3.05 -8.00 12.42
N LYS A 220 -2.78 -8.91 13.36
CA LYS A 220 -3.84 -9.69 14.04
C LYS A 220 -4.75 -8.78 14.87
N THR A 221 -4.19 -7.79 15.54
CA THR A 221 -4.96 -6.78 16.30
C THR A 221 -5.79 -5.90 15.36
N VAL A 222 -5.23 -5.47 14.22
CA VAL A 222 -5.98 -4.76 13.17
C VAL A 222 -7.19 -5.57 12.70
N GLU A 223 -6.98 -6.85 12.39
CA GLU A 223 -8.07 -7.75 11.97
C GLU A 223 -9.16 -7.86 13.03
N LYS A 224 -8.78 -8.06 14.30
CA LYS A 224 -9.74 -8.12 15.42
C LYS A 224 -10.55 -6.83 15.52
N MET A 225 -9.91 -5.67 15.51
CA MET A 225 -10.57 -4.37 15.64
C MET A 225 -11.51 -4.06 14.47
N ILE A 226 -11.11 -4.40 13.24
CA ILE A 226 -11.99 -4.28 12.07
C ILE A 226 -13.18 -5.24 12.18
N ASN A 227 -12.96 -6.48 12.63
CA ASN A 227 -14.05 -7.43 12.83
C ASN A 227 -15.04 -6.92 13.90
N ASP A 228 -14.56 -6.34 15.00
CA ASP A 228 -15.39 -5.73 16.03
C ASP A 228 -16.21 -4.55 15.48
N ALA A 229 -15.64 -3.74 14.58
CA ALA A 229 -16.37 -2.69 13.88
C ALA A 229 -17.42 -3.26 12.91
N MET A 230 -17.14 -4.36 12.23
CA MET A 230 -18.10 -5.05 11.34
C MET A 230 -19.27 -5.66 12.12
N LYS A 231 -19.02 -6.23 13.30
CA LYS A 231 -20.06 -6.81 14.15
C LYS A 231 -21.12 -5.78 14.56
N LYS A 232 -20.72 -4.51 14.73
CA LYS A 232 -21.65 -3.39 15.01
C LYS A 232 -22.65 -3.13 13.87
N VAL A 233 -22.34 -3.56 12.64
CA VAL A 233 -23.22 -3.46 11.47
C VAL A 233 -23.75 -4.83 11.01
N ASN A 234 -23.79 -5.82 11.92
CA ASN A 234 -24.26 -7.19 11.66
C ASN A 234 -23.53 -7.88 10.49
N ALA A 235 -22.22 -7.61 10.37
CA ALA A 235 -21.32 -8.28 9.43
C ALA A 235 -20.13 -8.89 10.19
N GLU A 236 -19.40 -9.80 9.54
CA GLU A 236 -18.24 -10.46 10.14
C GLU A 236 -17.22 -10.81 9.05
N LEU A 237 -15.93 -10.77 9.41
CA LEU A 237 -14.83 -11.20 8.57
C LEU A 237 -14.78 -12.73 8.47
N LEU A 238 -14.50 -13.23 7.27
CA LEU A 238 -14.11 -14.61 7.06
C LEU A 238 -12.64 -14.79 7.48
N ASN A 239 -12.38 -15.69 8.43
CA ASN A 239 -11.03 -16.04 8.85
C ASN A 239 -10.51 -17.25 8.06
N VAL A 240 -9.57 -17.01 7.13
CA VAL A 240 -8.90 -18.06 6.34
C VAL A 240 -7.46 -18.31 6.82
N GLY A 241 -6.99 -17.55 7.81
CA GLY A 241 -5.62 -17.58 8.32
C GLY A 241 -4.76 -16.44 7.79
N THR A 242 -3.44 -16.62 7.89
CA THR A 242 -2.43 -15.60 7.57
C THR A 242 -1.77 -15.87 6.21
N CYS A 243 -0.98 -14.92 5.71
CA CYS A 243 -0.24 -15.12 4.46
C CYS A 243 0.70 -16.34 4.55
N ASN A 244 0.39 -17.39 3.77
CA ASN A 244 1.18 -18.62 3.77
C ASN A 244 2.58 -18.43 3.17
N LEU A 245 2.76 -17.52 2.21
CA LEU A 245 4.09 -17.22 1.65
C LEU A 245 5.06 -16.75 2.75
N HIS A 246 4.63 -15.82 3.60
CA HIS A 246 5.43 -15.37 4.75
C HIS A 246 5.69 -16.49 5.76
N VAL A 247 4.70 -17.37 5.99
CA VAL A 247 4.90 -18.54 6.86
C VAL A 247 6.00 -19.44 6.30
N ILE A 248 5.97 -19.75 5.00
CA ILE A 248 6.97 -20.60 4.36
C ILE A 248 8.36 -19.94 4.35
N HIS A 249 8.46 -18.65 4.06
CA HIS A 249 9.73 -17.92 4.15
C HIS A 249 10.30 -17.95 5.57
N ASN A 250 9.47 -17.71 6.59
CA ASN A 250 9.91 -17.75 7.99
C ASN A 250 10.33 -19.15 8.44
N VAL A 251 9.64 -20.19 7.97
CA VAL A 251 9.98 -21.59 8.21
C VAL A 251 11.36 -21.92 7.63
N PHE A 252 11.60 -21.50 6.38
CA PHE A 252 12.88 -21.71 5.72
C PHE A 252 14.01 -21.00 6.49
N ASN A 253 13.80 -19.73 6.85
CA ASN A 253 14.76 -18.97 7.65
C ASN A 253 15.05 -19.67 8.99
N ALA A 254 14.00 -20.07 9.73
CA ALA A 254 14.15 -20.79 11.00
C ALA A 254 15.00 -22.06 10.85
N GLY A 255 14.81 -22.83 9.77
CA GLY A 255 15.65 -23.97 9.44
C GLY A 255 17.10 -23.58 9.21
N THR A 256 17.36 -22.59 8.37
CA THR A 256 18.73 -22.17 8.03
C THR A 256 19.50 -21.50 9.18
N THR A 257 18.79 -20.93 10.16
CA THR A 257 19.38 -20.33 11.37
C THR A 257 19.59 -21.32 12.52
N GLU A 258 19.11 -22.56 12.40
CA GLU A 258 19.30 -23.60 13.41
C GLU A 258 20.79 -23.98 13.56
N THR A 259 21.60 -23.71 12.54
CA THR A 259 23.02 -24.06 12.50
C THR A 259 23.90 -22.82 12.33
N ASN A 260 25.16 -22.92 12.74
CA ASN A 260 26.17 -21.88 12.55
C ASN A 260 26.79 -21.90 11.15
N TRP A 261 26.01 -22.27 10.11
CA TRP A 261 26.52 -22.34 8.74
C TRP A 261 26.64 -20.96 8.08
N HIS A 262 25.93 -19.95 8.61
CA HIS A 262 26.02 -18.55 8.18
C HIS A 262 25.87 -18.32 6.66
N VAL A 263 25.05 -19.14 5.98
CA VAL A 263 24.86 -19.10 4.51
C VAL A 263 24.28 -17.75 4.05
N GLU A 264 23.32 -17.19 4.79
CA GLU A 264 22.74 -15.86 4.49
C GLU A 264 23.82 -14.78 4.53
N ASN A 265 24.61 -14.76 5.61
CA ASN A 265 25.70 -13.82 5.79
C ASN A 265 26.75 -13.96 4.68
N PHE A 266 27.05 -15.18 4.24
CA PHE A 266 27.97 -15.42 3.12
C PHE A 266 27.46 -14.76 1.82
N CYS A 267 26.23 -15.06 1.41
CA CYS A 267 25.64 -14.47 0.20
C CYS A 267 25.51 -12.95 0.31
N MET A 268 25.09 -12.42 1.46
CA MET A 268 24.98 -10.98 1.71
C MET A 268 26.34 -10.27 1.66
N ASN A 269 27.39 -10.87 2.23
CA ASN A 269 28.73 -10.29 2.21
C ASN A 269 29.32 -10.26 0.80
N ILE A 270 29.09 -11.30 -0.02
CA ILE A 270 29.47 -11.30 -1.44
C ILE A 270 28.72 -10.18 -2.18
N TRP A 271 27.39 -10.10 -2.06
CA TRP A 271 26.63 -9.05 -2.72
C TRP A 271 27.10 -7.65 -2.31
N SER A 272 27.20 -7.40 -0.99
CA SER A 272 27.62 -6.11 -0.46
C SER A 272 29.06 -5.76 -0.84
N TRP A 273 29.91 -6.75 -1.11
CA TRP A 273 31.29 -6.52 -1.57
C TRP A 273 31.32 -5.84 -2.93
N PHE A 274 30.41 -6.25 -3.84
CA PHE A 274 30.37 -5.81 -5.23
C PHE A 274 29.35 -4.71 -5.53
N GLN A 275 28.21 -4.62 -4.82
CA GLN A 275 27.02 -3.81 -5.18
C GLN A 275 27.33 -2.34 -5.56
N LYS A 276 28.35 -1.73 -4.95
CA LYS A 276 28.68 -0.29 -5.13
C LYS A 276 30.16 -0.05 -5.45
N SER A 277 30.84 -1.02 -6.04
CA SER A 277 32.27 -0.89 -6.35
C SER A 277 32.58 -1.37 -7.77
N PRO A 278 32.49 -0.47 -8.77
CA PRO A 278 32.85 -0.79 -10.16
C PRO A 278 34.27 -1.34 -10.29
N ALA A 279 35.23 -0.82 -9.51
CA ALA A 279 36.60 -1.31 -9.51
C ALA A 279 36.71 -2.79 -9.10
N ARG A 280 35.96 -3.23 -8.07
CA ARG A 280 35.94 -4.63 -7.65
C ARG A 280 35.23 -5.53 -8.67
N GLN A 281 34.22 -5.00 -9.34
CA GLN A 281 33.51 -5.71 -10.41
C GLN A 281 34.45 -5.95 -11.60
N GLU A 282 35.16 -4.92 -12.04
CA GLU A 282 36.18 -4.99 -13.10
C GLU A 282 37.31 -5.98 -12.73
N ASP A 283 37.85 -5.90 -11.51
CA ASP A 283 38.85 -6.85 -11.01
C ASP A 283 38.37 -8.31 -11.11
N PHE A 284 37.12 -8.57 -10.71
CA PHE A 284 36.54 -9.91 -10.72
C PHE A 284 36.23 -10.41 -12.13
N GLU A 285 35.74 -9.54 -13.02
CA GLU A 285 35.53 -9.83 -14.44
C GLU A 285 36.84 -10.23 -15.13
N ASN A 286 37.94 -9.53 -14.84
CA ASN A 286 39.26 -9.84 -15.41
C ASN A 286 39.74 -11.24 -15.00
N ILE A 287 39.62 -11.61 -13.73
CA ILE A 287 39.96 -12.97 -13.26
C ILE A 287 39.11 -14.03 -13.96
N THR A 288 37.82 -13.77 -14.11
CA THR A 288 36.91 -14.72 -14.74
C THR A 288 37.25 -14.94 -16.21
N ASN A 289 37.60 -13.86 -16.93
CA ASN A 289 38.07 -13.95 -18.31
C ASN A 289 39.38 -14.74 -18.43
N GLU A 290 40.32 -14.57 -17.48
CA GLU A 290 41.59 -15.31 -17.45
C GLU A 290 41.39 -16.82 -17.23
N LEU A 291 40.36 -17.22 -16.48
CA LEU A 291 40.05 -18.62 -16.19
C LEU A 291 39.37 -19.37 -17.36
N ASN A 292 39.01 -18.68 -18.46
CA ASN A 292 38.30 -19.25 -19.62
C ASN A 292 36.99 -19.99 -19.27
N ASP A 293 36.40 -19.73 -18.11
CA ASP A 293 35.09 -20.26 -17.75
C ASP A 293 34.03 -19.50 -18.55
N ALA A 294 33.38 -20.21 -19.47
CA ALA A 294 32.33 -19.69 -20.36
C ALA A 294 31.01 -19.41 -19.60
N ILE A 295 31.07 -18.69 -18.49
CA ILE A 295 29.87 -18.04 -17.96
C ILE A 295 29.56 -16.91 -18.93
N GLU A 296 28.46 -17.05 -19.67
CA GLU A 296 27.99 -16.02 -20.59
C GLU A 296 28.02 -14.67 -19.88
N LYS A 297 28.60 -13.64 -20.51
CA LYS A 297 28.68 -12.26 -19.97
C LYS A 297 27.32 -11.68 -19.52
N ASN A 298 26.21 -12.30 -19.90
CA ASN A 298 24.85 -11.94 -19.46
C ASN A 298 24.44 -12.55 -18.10
N ASN A 299 25.15 -13.56 -17.59
CA ASN A 299 24.97 -14.15 -16.26
C ASN A 299 25.88 -13.51 -15.18
N PHE A 300 26.65 -12.48 -15.54
CA PHE A 300 27.39 -11.59 -14.63
C PHE A 300 26.45 -10.67 -13.82
N ILE A 301 25.33 -11.21 -13.39
CA ILE A 301 24.36 -10.50 -12.57
C ILE A 301 24.88 -10.59 -11.14
N PHE A 302 25.64 -9.57 -10.72
CA PHE A 302 25.96 -9.32 -9.32
C PHE A 302 24.67 -9.32 -8.50
N LEU A 303 24.29 -10.47 -7.93
CA LEU A 303 23.22 -10.69 -6.95
C LEU A 303 22.17 -9.55 -6.96
N ASN A 304 21.52 -9.25 -8.10
CA ASN A 304 20.76 -8.00 -8.28
C ASN A 304 19.42 -8.00 -7.50
N ASN A 305 19.26 -8.95 -6.60
CA ASN A 305 18.12 -9.08 -5.73
C ASN A 305 18.29 -8.09 -4.58
N LYS A 306 17.49 -7.03 -4.59
CA LYS A 306 17.28 -6.09 -3.47
C LYS A 306 16.83 -6.77 -2.16
N THR A 307 16.66 -8.09 -2.14
CA THR A 307 16.22 -8.84 -0.96
C THR A 307 17.44 -9.32 -0.17
N PRO A 308 17.61 -8.88 1.09
CA PRO A 308 18.69 -9.34 1.96
C PRO A 308 18.54 -10.80 2.43
N HIS A 309 17.56 -11.55 1.93
CA HIS A 309 17.27 -12.92 2.35
C HIS A 309 17.90 -13.97 1.42
N ILE A 310 18.20 -15.15 1.97
CA ILE A 310 18.59 -16.33 1.19
C ILE A 310 17.48 -16.60 0.16
N SER A 311 17.85 -16.57 -1.12
CA SER A 311 17.00 -17.01 -2.22
C SER A 311 17.69 -18.12 -3.01
N PRO A 312 16.93 -19.01 -3.68
CA PRO A 312 17.48 -20.05 -4.54
C PRO A 312 18.46 -19.47 -5.56
N SER A 313 18.10 -18.35 -6.18
CA SER A 313 18.94 -17.64 -7.15
C SER A 313 20.24 -17.14 -6.53
N ASN A 314 20.20 -16.61 -5.30
CA ASN A 314 21.42 -16.11 -4.64
C ASN A 314 22.39 -17.25 -4.30
N VAL A 315 21.88 -18.40 -3.84
CA VAL A 315 22.69 -19.58 -3.51
C VAL A 315 23.21 -20.25 -4.78
N LEU A 316 22.37 -20.36 -5.82
CA LEU A 316 22.76 -20.93 -7.11
C LEU A 316 23.88 -20.13 -7.76
N LEU A 317 23.72 -18.80 -7.87
CA LEU A 317 24.78 -17.92 -8.38
C LEU A 317 26.06 -18.04 -7.56
N SER A 318 25.94 -18.16 -6.23
CA SER A 318 27.09 -18.35 -5.35
C SER A 318 27.84 -19.66 -5.61
N LEU A 319 27.12 -20.71 -6.02
CA LEU A 319 27.68 -22.02 -6.34
C LEU A 319 28.28 -22.08 -7.74
N GLU A 320 27.63 -21.49 -8.74
CA GLU A 320 28.15 -21.37 -10.11
C GLU A 320 29.46 -20.60 -10.14
N GLN A 321 29.57 -19.55 -9.32
CA GLN A 321 30.76 -18.70 -9.21
C GLN A 321 31.75 -19.13 -8.13
N TYR A 322 31.53 -20.27 -7.48
CA TYR A 322 32.31 -20.68 -6.30
C TYR A 322 33.82 -20.77 -6.56
N HIS A 323 34.21 -21.29 -7.72
CA HIS A 323 35.62 -21.39 -8.12
C HIS A 323 36.26 -20.00 -8.30
N MET A 324 35.59 -19.11 -9.03
CA MET A 324 36.03 -17.71 -9.22
C MET A 324 36.12 -16.96 -7.90
N PHE A 325 35.17 -17.16 -6.98
CA PHE A 325 35.27 -16.55 -5.65
C PHE A 325 36.47 -17.04 -4.87
N ARG A 326 36.85 -18.31 -4.98
CA ARG A 326 38.09 -18.79 -4.35
C ARG A 326 39.31 -18.11 -4.93
N GLU A 327 39.42 -18.01 -6.25
CA GLU A 327 40.55 -17.31 -6.88
C GLU A 327 40.59 -15.82 -6.50
N TYR A 328 39.46 -15.12 -6.58
CA TYR A 328 39.38 -13.70 -6.24
C TYR A 328 39.69 -13.44 -4.76
N PHE A 329 38.99 -14.10 -3.84
CA PHE A 329 39.09 -13.81 -2.40
C PHE A 329 40.32 -14.47 -1.74
N LEU A 330 40.78 -15.63 -2.21
CA LEU A 330 41.88 -16.35 -1.56
C LEU A 330 43.24 -16.14 -2.24
N VAL A 331 43.28 -15.71 -3.51
CA VAL A 331 44.53 -15.55 -4.28
C VAL A 331 44.74 -14.09 -4.70
N TYR A 332 43.82 -13.52 -5.47
CA TYR A 332 43.99 -12.16 -6.03
C TYR A 332 44.02 -11.09 -4.93
N LEU A 333 43.01 -11.04 -4.06
CA LEU A 333 42.93 -10.00 -3.03
C LEU A 333 44.15 -10.00 -2.09
N PRO A 334 44.61 -11.15 -1.55
CA PRO A 334 45.85 -11.21 -0.76
C PRO A 334 47.12 -10.81 -1.52
N SER A 335 47.17 -11.07 -2.83
CA SER A 335 48.39 -10.87 -3.62
C SER A 335 48.49 -9.46 -4.22
N LYS A 336 47.37 -8.85 -4.58
CA LYS A 336 47.30 -7.61 -5.37
C LYS A 336 46.59 -6.46 -4.67
N GLN A 337 45.67 -6.75 -3.73
CA GLN A 337 44.75 -5.75 -3.15
C GLN A 337 44.73 -5.78 -1.60
N GLN A 338 45.89 -5.95 -0.96
CA GLN A 338 46.03 -6.09 0.51
C GLN A 338 45.39 -4.94 1.32
N LYS A 339 45.41 -3.71 0.79
CA LYS A 339 44.78 -2.55 1.43
C LYS A 339 43.26 -2.68 1.50
N GLN A 340 42.61 -3.39 0.56
CA GLN A 340 41.16 -3.55 0.54
C GLN A 340 40.66 -4.54 1.60
N ILE A 341 41.52 -5.46 2.04
CA ILE A 341 41.17 -6.55 2.96
C ILE A 341 41.60 -6.28 4.40
N GLN A 342 42.44 -5.27 4.65
CA GLN A 342 42.91 -4.94 5.99
C GLN A 342 41.74 -4.55 6.91
N SER A 343 41.59 -5.29 8.01
CA SER A 343 40.54 -5.08 9.02
C SER A 343 39.11 -5.07 8.45
N ASN A 344 38.84 -5.89 7.44
CA ASN A 344 37.55 -5.93 6.75
C ASN A 344 36.78 -7.21 7.11
N SER A 345 35.87 -7.09 8.08
CA SER A 345 35.07 -8.23 8.57
C SER A 345 34.27 -8.96 7.47
N ARG A 346 33.83 -8.26 6.41
CA ARG A 346 33.14 -8.92 5.29
C ARG A 346 34.07 -9.85 4.53
N TYR A 347 35.30 -9.41 4.29
CA TYR A 347 36.33 -10.24 3.67
C TYR A 347 36.64 -11.46 4.54
N ASP A 348 36.85 -11.25 5.84
CA ASP A 348 37.17 -12.35 6.77
C ASP A 348 36.08 -13.42 6.80
N ASN A 349 34.81 -13.00 6.86
CA ASN A 349 33.66 -13.90 6.82
C ASN A 349 33.60 -14.71 5.50
N VAL A 350 33.79 -14.06 4.36
CA VAL A 350 33.76 -14.72 3.04
C VAL A 350 34.95 -15.69 2.92
N LYS A 351 36.14 -15.26 3.33
CA LYS A 351 37.36 -16.05 3.33
C LYS A 351 37.19 -17.32 4.17
N GLU A 352 36.67 -17.21 5.39
CA GLU A 352 36.45 -18.37 6.27
C GLU A 352 35.56 -19.43 5.60
N VAL A 353 34.45 -19.00 5.00
CA VAL A 353 33.54 -19.90 4.29
C VAL A 353 34.23 -20.56 3.09
N LEU A 354 34.96 -19.81 2.26
CA LEU A 354 35.62 -20.31 1.06
C LEU A 354 36.83 -21.22 1.34
N MET A 355 37.50 -21.05 2.49
CA MET A 355 38.60 -21.93 2.93
C MET A 355 38.09 -23.26 3.49
N SER A 356 36.85 -23.30 3.98
CA SER A 356 36.29 -24.50 4.57
C SER A 356 35.86 -25.52 3.52
N ASN A 357 36.36 -26.75 3.65
CA ASN A 357 36.08 -27.86 2.73
C ASN A 357 34.62 -28.33 2.75
N ILE A 358 33.86 -27.99 3.80
CA ILE A 358 32.46 -28.39 3.95
C ILE A 358 31.45 -27.32 3.48
N SER A 359 31.89 -26.06 3.32
CA SER A 359 31.00 -24.95 2.97
C SER A 359 30.30 -25.14 1.64
N LYS A 360 31.01 -25.63 0.62
CA LYS A 360 30.41 -25.95 -0.69
C LYS A 360 29.30 -27.00 -0.56
N ILE A 361 29.46 -27.97 0.34
CA ILE A 361 28.46 -29.02 0.61
C ILE A 361 27.24 -28.44 1.30
N ARG A 362 27.46 -27.57 2.30
CA ARG A 362 26.40 -26.83 2.99
C ARG A 362 25.57 -25.99 2.03
N LEU A 363 26.22 -25.24 1.13
CA LEU A 363 25.55 -24.46 0.09
C LEU A 363 24.72 -25.34 -0.86
N ASN A 364 25.24 -26.49 -1.28
CA ASN A 364 24.49 -27.43 -2.12
C ASN A 364 23.27 -28.02 -1.40
N PHE A 365 23.35 -28.29 -0.10
CA PHE A 365 22.19 -28.72 0.69
C PHE A 365 21.13 -27.61 0.77
N ILE A 366 21.53 -26.36 1.02
CA ILE A 366 20.59 -25.23 1.04
C ILE A 366 19.96 -25.03 -0.34
N LEU A 367 20.73 -25.14 -1.42
CA LEU A 367 20.21 -25.09 -2.78
C LEU A 367 19.17 -26.19 -3.03
N PHE A 368 19.45 -27.43 -2.58
CA PHE A 368 18.49 -28.53 -2.65
C PHE A 368 17.19 -28.21 -1.90
N LEU A 369 17.26 -27.67 -0.67
CA LEU A 369 16.06 -27.28 0.07
C LEU A 369 15.24 -26.25 -0.71
N CYS A 370 15.89 -25.20 -1.21
CA CYS A 370 15.28 -24.18 -2.05
C CYS A 370 14.54 -24.81 -3.25
N GLN A 371 15.28 -25.47 -4.14
CA GLN A 371 14.77 -25.95 -5.43
C GLN A 371 13.79 -27.12 -5.31
N SER A 372 14.09 -28.08 -4.45
CA SER A 372 13.35 -29.35 -4.40
C SER A 372 12.16 -29.33 -3.45
N ILE A 373 12.16 -28.43 -2.46
CA ILE A 373 11.12 -28.39 -1.43
C ILE A 373 10.27 -27.12 -1.54
N PHE A 374 10.88 -25.93 -1.56
CA PHE A 374 10.15 -24.67 -1.38
C PHE A 374 9.75 -23.97 -2.69
N ASP A 375 10.58 -24.01 -3.73
CA ASP A 375 10.41 -23.21 -4.95
C ASP A 375 9.07 -23.45 -5.63
N ARG A 376 8.67 -24.72 -5.78
CA ARG A 376 7.40 -25.05 -6.40
C ARG A 376 6.22 -24.36 -5.69
N PHE A 377 6.21 -24.35 -4.37
CA PHE A 377 5.15 -23.69 -3.60
C PHE A 377 5.24 -22.17 -3.74
N LEU A 378 6.42 -21.59 -3.50
CA LEU A 378 6.62 -20.14 -3.50
C LEU A 378 6.34 -19.53 -4.86
N THR A 379 6.93 -20.06 -5.93
CA THR A 379 6.73 -19.55 -7.31
C THR A 379 5.28 -19.67 -7.74
N TRP A 380 4.58 -20.75 -7.38
CA TRP A 380 3.20 -20.96 -7.80
C TRP A 380 2.23 -20.01 -7.09
N PHE A 381 2.28 -19.94 -5.75
CA PHE A 381 1.38 -19.07 -4.98
C PHE A 381 1.74 -17.59 -5.05
N GLN A 382 2.87 -17.26 -5.68
CA GLN A 382 3.17 -15.89 -6.05
C GLN A 382 2.38 -15.40 -7.28
N LYS A 383 1.59 -16.19 -7.99
CA LYS A 383 0.83 -15.69 -9.16
C LYS A 383 -0.35 -14.76 -8.79
N GLU A 384 -0.72 -13.84 -9.71
CA GLU A 384 -1.90 -12.94 -9.56
C GLU A 384 -3.25 -13.70 -9.62
N GLU A 385 -3.30 -14.78 -10.40
CA GLU A 385 -4.50 -15.60 -10.61
C GLU A 385 -5.01 -16.23 -9.31
N PRO A 386 -6.33 -16.46 -9.15
CA PRO A 386 -6.88 -17.04 -7.93
C PRO A 386 -6.48 -18.52 -7.77
N LEU A 387 -5.69 -18.84 -6.73
CA LEU A 387 -5.18 -20.20 -6.47
C LEU A 387 -5.69 -20.80 -5.15
N VAL A 388 -6.66 -20.16 -4.50
CA VAL A 388 -7.16 -20.57 -3.18
C VAL A 388 -7.67 -22.02 -3.16
N HIS A 389 -8.19 -22.52 -4.28
CA HIS A 389 -8.69 -23.89 -4.45
C HIS A 389 -7.59 -24.97 -4.39
N LEU A 390 -6.33 -24.61 -4.66
CA LEU A 390 -5.17 -25.52 -4.61
C LEU A 390 -4.37 -25.39 -3.31
N LEU A 391 -4.60 -24.33 -2.55
CA LEU A 391 -3.77 -23.94 -1.41
C LEU A 391 -3.68 -25.03 -0.34
N TYR A 392 -4.81 -25.62 0.08
CA TYR A 392 -4.80 -26.66 1.12
C TYR A 392 -3.96 -27.88 0.71
N ASN A 393 -4.16 -28.36 -0.52
CA ASN A 393 -3.47 -29.54 -1.04
C ASN A 393 -1.96 -29.26 -1.14
N ALA A 394 -1.58 -28.09 -1.68
CA ALA A 394 -0.19 -27.72 -1.80
C ALA A 394 0.53 -27.57 -0.44
N LEU A 395 -0.16 -27.08 0.60
CA LEU A 395 0.38 -27.02 1.96
C LEU A 395 0.59 -28.44 2.54
N CYS A 396 -0.34 -29.36 2.27
CA CYS A 396 -0.18 -30.77 2.66
C CYS A 396 1.01 -31.41 1.97
N ASP A 397 1.14 -31.22 0.65
CA ASP A 397 2.21 -31.79 -0.16
C ASP A 397 3.58 -31.24 0.26
N LEU A 398 3.66 -29.93 0.54
CA LEU A 398 4.89 -29.32 1.06
C LEU A 398 5.32 -29.94 2.39
N TYR A 399 4.40 -30.01 3.37
CA TYR A 399 4.75 -30.55 4.68
C TYR A 399 5.10 -32.04 4.61
N ARG A 400 4.34 -32.81 3.83
CA ARG A 400 4.61 -34.22 3.57
C ARG A 400 5.97 -34.43 2.90
N THR A 401 6.34 -33.59 1.94
CA THR A 401 7.65 -33.63 1.27
C THR A 401 8.78 -33.43 2.28
N VAL A 402 8.66 -32.42 3.16
CA VAL A 402 9.63 -32.19 4.24
C VAL A 402 9.75 -33.42 5.16
N LEU A 403 8.64 -34.01 5.60
CA LEU A 403 8.67 -35.20 6.46
C LEU A 403 9.33 -36.39 5.77
N LEU A 404 9.03 -36.65 4.50
CA LEU A 404 9.64 -37.72 3.71
C LEU A 404 11.14 -37.51 3.45
N SER A 405 11.65 -36.29 3.61
CA SER A 405 13.09 -36.02 3.48
C SER A 405 13.93 -36.64 4.59
N PHE A 406 13.33 -36.92 5.77
CA PHE A 406 14.05 -37.44 6.92
C PHE A 406 13.34 -38.54 7.72
N LEU A 407 12.10 -38.91 7.38
CA LEU A 407 11.34 -40.03 7.97
C LEU A 407 11.13 -41.16 6.97
N SER A 408 10.89 -42.36 7.48
CA SER A 408 10.53 -43.49 6.63
C SER A 408 9.19 -43.28 5.93
N PRO A 409 9.05 -43.66 4.64
CA PRO A 409 7.76 -43.59 3.94
C PRO A 409 6.64 -44.37 4.63
N GLU A 410 6.98 -45.45 5.33
CA GLU A 410 6.06 -46.27 6.12
C GLU A 410 5.45 -45.49 7.30
N HIS A 411 6.25 -44.66 7.97
CA HIS A 411 5.79 -43.85 9.11
C HIS A 411 4.94 -42.66 8.67
N VAL A 412 5.30 -42.02 7.55
CA VAL A 412 4.49 -40.93 6.98
C VAL A 412 3.20 -41.48 6.35
N GLY A 413 3.24 -42.69 5.81
CA GLY A 413 2.09 -43.42 5.29
C GLY A 413 1.35 -42.65 4.19
N SER A 414 0.04 -42.84 4.01
CA SER A 414 -0.80 -42.01 3.15
C SER A 414 -1.48 -40.85 3.91
N THR A 415 -0.90 -40.44 5.04
CA THR A 415 -1.45 -39.39 5.92
C THR A 415 -1.60 -38.07 5.17
N TYR A 416 -2.70 -37.37 5.44
CA TYR A 416 -3.09 -36.16 4.72
C TYR A 416 -3.85 -35.18 5.62
N GLY A 417 -3.77 -33.88 5.29
CA GLY A 417 -4.50 -32.83 6.00
C GLY A 417 -4.08 -32.69 7.47
N GLY A 418 -5.04 -32.47 8.36
CA GLY A 418 -4.78 -32.27 9.79
C GLY A 418 -3.99 -33.40 10.45
N ALA A 419 -4.17 -34.64 9.99
CA ALA A 419 -3.46 -35.81 10.54
C ALA A 419 -1.94 -35.77 10.30
N LEU A 420 -1.46 -35.00 9.31
CA LEU A 420 -0.01 -34.78 9.13
C LEU A 420 0.60 -34.10 10.36
N LEU A 421 -0.17 -33.25 11.03
CA LEU A 421 0.29 -32.53 12.23
C LEU A 421 0.47 -33.47 13.43
N ASP A 422 -0.16 -34.64 13.41
CA ASP A 422 -0.12 -35.60 14.52
C ASP A 422 1.09 -36.56 14.42
N ILE A 423 1.82 -36.54 13.30
CA ILE A 423 3.04 -37.33 13.12
C ILE A 423 4.09 -36.87 14.13
N ASP A 424 4.58 -37.81 14.95
CA ASP A 424 5.78 -37.63 15.75
C ASP A 424 7.01 -37.95 14.91
N PHE A 425 7.75 -36.91 14.56
CA PHE A 425 8.94 -36.99 13.72
C PHE A 425 10.25 -37.00 14.51
N LYS A 426 10.19 -36.93 15.85
CA LYS A 426 11.37 -36.97 16.73
C LYS A 426 11.78 -38.39 17.12
N LEU A 427 10.93 -39.39 16.83
CA LEU A 427 11.22 -40.81 17.02
C LEU A 427 12.43 -41.26 16.19
N ALA A 428 13.54 -41.59 16.85
CA ALA A 428 14.80 -41.92 16.19
C ALA A 428 14.71 -43.16 15.29
N GLU A 429 13.93 -44.16 15.71
CA GLU A 429 13.69 -45.41 14.99
C GLU A 429 12.83 -45.24 13.72
N LYS A 430 12.13 -44.12 13.59
CA LYS A 430 11.33 -43.77 12.40
C LYS A 430 12.06 -42.85 11.43
N GLN A 431 13.22 -42.32 11.83
CA GLN A 431 14.05 -41.47 10.99
C GLN A 431 14.90 -42.28 10.02
N LEU A 432 15.16 -41.69 8.86
CA LEU A 432 16.05 -42.25 7.86
C LEU A 432 17.49 -42.30 8.39
N THR A 433 18.21 -43.34 7.97
CA THR A 433 19.66 -43.42 8.16
C THR A 433 20.37 -42.35 7.32
N THR A 434 21.61 -42.00 7.67
CA THR A 434 22.41 -41.00 6.93
C THR A 434 22.52 -41.31 5.43
N LYS A 435 22.52 -42.60 5.06
CA LYS A 435 22.53 -43.04 3.66
C LYS A 435 21.24 -42.66 2.91
N LYS A 436 20.08 -42.74 3.56
CA LYS A 436 18.75 -42.51 2.95
C LYS A 436 18.24 -41.08 3.13
N LEU A 437 18.83 -40.30 4.04
CA LEU A 437 18.46 -38.90 4.30
C LEU A 437 18.58 -38.05 3.03
N GLN A 438 17.57 -37.25 2.71
CA GLN A 438 17.59 -36.41 1.51
C GLN A 438 18.45 -35.17 1.73
N ILE A 439 19.49 -35.01 0.91
CA ILE A 439 20.44 -33.89 1.01
C ILE A 439 20.81 -33.28 -0.35
N GLY A 440 20.22 -33.77 -1.44
CA GLY A 440 20.61 -33.45 -2.81
C GLY A 440 21.79 -34.30 -3.31
N GLU A 441 21.82 -34.54 -4.62
CA GLU A 441 22.82 -35.42 -5.25
C GLU A 441 24.22 -34.81 -5.19
N GLU A 442 24.35 -33.51 -5.48
CA GLU A 442 25.65 -32.84 -5.51
C GLU A 442 26.29 -32.76 -4.11
N ALA A 443 25.50 -32.48 -3.07
CA ALA A 443 25.99 -32.52 -1.69
C ALA A 443 26.44 -33.95 -1.30
N ARG A 444 25.68 -34.97 -1.70
CA ARG A 444 26.03 -36.38 -1.45
C ARG A 444 27.33 -36.78 -2.15
N ARG A 445 27.52 -36.36 -3.40
CA ARG A 445 28.73 -36.60 -4.19
C ARG A 445 29.96 -36.02 -3.51
N LEU A 446 29.88 -34.77 -3.05
CA LEU A 446 30.98 -34.05 -2.40
C LEU A 446 31.31 -34.58 -0.99
N LEU A 447 30.36 -35.19 -0.28
CA LEU A 447 30.58 -35.76 1.07
C LEU A 447 31.48 -36.99 1.09
N VAL A 448 31.71 -37.64 -0.04
CA VAL A 448 32.55 -38.85 -0.12
C VAL A 448 33.96 -38.55 0.40
N ASP A 449 34.51 -37.40 0.01
CA ASP A 449 35.88 -36.97 0.26
C ASP A 449 36.09 -36.22 1.59
N VAL A 450 35.07 -36.21 2.46
CA VAL A 450 35.07 -35.48 3.75
C VAL A 450 35.44 -36.39 4.91
N SER A 451 36.10 -35.85 5.93
CA SER A 451 36.44 -36.59 7.16
C SER A 451 35.21 -37.23 7.81
N ALA A 452 35.38 -38.36 8.51
CA ALA A 452 34.27 -39.04 9.18
C ALA A 452 33.61 -38.15 10.26
N SER A 453 34.40 -37.34 10.96
CA SER A 453 33.94 -36.39 11.97
C SER A 453 33.06 -35.30 11.35
N ASP A 454 33.56 -34.61 10.32
CA ASP A 454 32.82 -33.53 9.66
C ASP A 454 31.55 -34.02 8.99
N ARG A 455 31.58 -35.24 8.43
CA ARG A 455 30.42 -35.91 7.85
C ARG A 455 29.35 -36.19 8.91
N ALA A 456 29.74 -36.65 10.09
CA ALA A 456 28.81 -36.87 11.20
C ALA A 456 28.18 -35.55 11.67
N THR A 457 28.97 -34.49 11.83
CA THR A 457 28.49 -33.14 12.17
C THR A 457 27.52 -32.61 11.12
N PHE A 458 27.83 -32.74 9.83
CA PHE A 458 26.94 -32.32 8.75
C PHE A 458 25.59 -33.04 8.80
N PHE A 459 25.56 -34.35 9.01
CA PHE A 459 24.30 -35.09 9.09
C PHE A 459 23.51 -34.77 10.36
N HIS A 460 24.18 -34.45 11.47
CA HIS A 460 23.53 -33.94 12.67
C HIS A 460 22.85 -32.60 12.38
N ASP A 461 23.60 -31.65 11.82
CA ASP A 461 23.11 -30.32 11.44
C ASP A 461 21.92 -30.40 10.47
N VAL A 462 22.00 -31.25 9.43
CA VAL A 462 20.90 -31.48 8.48
C VAL A 462 19.63 -31.96 9.18
N LYS A 463 19.75 -32.89 10.13
CA LYS A 463 18.59 -33.35 10.91
C LYS A 463 17.98 -32.22 11.74
N SER A 464 18.82 -31.43 12.40
CA SER A 464 18.37 -30.26 13.17
C SER A 464 17.63 -29.26 12.27
N ILE A 465 18.15 -28.96 11.09
CA ILE A 465 17.48 -28.10 10.09
C ILE A 465 16.10 -28.66 9.71
N TYR A 466 16.01 -29.95 9.38
CA TYR A 466 14.72 -30.56 9.05
C TYR A 466 13.74 -30.57 10.22
N HIS A 467 14.20 -30.83 11.44
CA HIS A 467 13.36 -30.75 12.64
C HIS A 467 12.84 -29.34 12.87
N ALA A 468 13.69 -28.32 12.76
CA ALA A 468 13.30 -26.92 12.89
C ALA A 468 12.25 -26.53 11.82
N ILE A 469 12.45 -26.93 10.56
CA ILE A 469 11.48 -26.71 9.48
C ILE A 469 10.16 -27.42 9.80
N ALA A 470 10.20 -28.70 10.16
CA ALA A 470 9.00 -29.50 10.44
C ALA A 470 8.22 -29.00 11.65
N ASP A 471 8.89 -28.60 12.74
CA ASP A 471 8.28 -28.00 13.94
C ASP A 471 7.57 -26.69 13.58
N ASN A 472 8.20 -25.82 12.79
CA ASN A 472 7.59 -24.56 12.37
C ASN A 472 6.40 -24.76 11.41
N LEU A 473 6.49 -25.68 10.46
CA LEU A 473 5.34 -26.03 9.60
C LEU A 473 4.18 -26.60 10.42
N LYS A 474 4.46 -27.54 11.33
CA LYS A 474 3.46 -28.10 12.24
C LYS A 474 2.74 -27.04 13.06
N LYS A 475 3.47 -26.01 13.49
CA LYS A 475 2.96 -24.91 14.32
C LYS A 475 2.08 -23.93 13.56
N TYR A 476 2.43 -23.59 12.31
CA TYR A 476 1.84 -22.45 11.61
C TYR A 476 0.95 -22.81 10.42
N LEU A 477 1.03 -24.03 9.87
CA LEU A 477 0.19 -24.41 8.73
C LEU A 477 -1.30 -24.57 9.14
N PRO A 478 -2.25 -24.02 8.36
CA PRO A 478 -3.67 -24.10 8.66
C PRO A 478 -4.30 -25.46 8.26
N LEU A 479 -3.62 -26.59 8.48
CA LEU A 479 -4.12 -27.91 8.03
C LEU A 479 -5.36 -28.40 8.80
N LYS A 480 -5.69 -27.76 9.94
CA LYS A 480 -6.96 -27.99 10.68
C LYS A 480 -8.13 -27.17 10.13
N ASN A 481 -7.90 -26.25 9.20
CA ASN A 481 -8.94 -25.40 8.62
C ASN A 481 -9.77 -26.21 7.59
N THR A 482 -10.97 -26.65 8.01
CA THR A 482 -11.88 -27.43 7.17
C THR A 482 -12.48 -26.61 6.03
N PHE A 483 -12.70 -25.31 6.23
CA PHE A 483 -13.17 -24.43 5.17
C PHE A 483 -12.15 -24.36 4.03
N LEU A 484 -10.87 -24.13 4.35
CA LEU A 484 -9.80 -24.10 3.35
C LEU A 484 -9.65 -25.45 2.64
N LYS A 485 -9.79 -26.57 3.36
CA LYS A 485 -9.84 -27.91 2.78
C LYS A 485 -10.97 -28.04 1.76
N ASP A 486 -12.16 -27.57 2.09
CA ASP A 486 -13.35 -27.71 1.25
C ASP A 486 -13.29 -26.88 -0.05
N LEU A 487 -12.41 -25.87 -0.14
CA LEU A 487 -12.27 -25.03 -1.35
C LEU A 487 -11.75 -25.78 -2.58
N HIS A 488 -11.19 -26.98 -2.42
CA HIS A 488 -10.80 -27.84 -3.54
C HIS A 488 -11.99 -28.21 -4.44
N VAL A 489 -13.23 -28.08 -3.95
CA VAL A 489 -14.46 -28.31 -4.72
C VAL A 489 -14.56 -27.39 -5.95
N LEU A 490 -13.84 -26.27 -5.96
CA LEU A 490 -13.80 -25.36 -7.11
C LEU A 490 -12.99 -25.89 -8.29
N ASP A 491 -12.09 -26.84 -8.06
CA ASP A 491 -11.31 -27.49 -9.11
C ASP A 491 -12.26 -28.20 -10.09
N PRO A 492 -12.16 -27.96 -11.42
CA PRO A 492 -12.96 -28.65 -12.43
C PRO A 492 -12.94 -30.18 -12.29
N ALA A 493 -11.79 -30.75 -11.89
CA ALA A 493 -11.63 -32.19 -11.67
C ALA A 493 -12.37 -32.70 -10.42
N SER A 494 -12.69 -31.83 -9.47
CA SER A 494 -13.45 -32.19 -8.27
C SER A 494 -14.95 -32.06 -8.45
N ARG A 495 -15.43 -31.39 -9.51
CA ARG A 495 -16.85 -31.11 -9.74
C ARG A 495 -17.75 -32.36 -9.72
N THR A 496 -17.30 -33.48 -10.28
CA THR A 496 -18.08 -34.71 -10.46
C THR A 496 -17.93 -35.73 -9.31
N LYS A 497 -17.14 -35.40 -8.27
CA LYS A 497 -16.99 -36.29 -7.10
C LYS A 497 -18.29 -36.34 -6.29
N GLN A 498 -18.56 -37.50 -5.69
CA GLN A 498 -19.81 -37.79 -4.98
C GLN A 498 -20.12 -36.78 -3.85
N ASP A 499 -19.10 -36.34 -3.11
CA ASP A 499 -19.26 -35.46 -1.95
C ASP A 499 -19.20 -33.95 -2.29
N SER A 500 -19.08 -33.59 -3.56
CA SER A 500 -18.83 -32.19 -3.96
C SER A 500 -20.00 -31.26 -3.70
N ALA A 501 -21.24 -31.75 -3.85
CA ALA A 501 -22.42 -30.96 -3.50
C ALA A 501 -22.47 -30.65 -2.00
N ASP A 502 -22.20 -31.65 -1.15
CA ASP A 502 -22.15 -31.48 0.31
C ASP A 502 -21.01 -30.55 0.73
N THR A 503 -19.87 -30.66 0.06
CA THR A 503 -18.71 -29.77 0.24
C THR A 503 -19.08 -28.33 -0.09
N MET A 504 -19.75 -28.09 -1.22
CA MET A 504 -20.21 -26.74 -1.60
C MET A 504 -21.20 -26.15 -0.57
N ILE A 505 -22.08 -26.97 0.01
CA ILE A 505 -23.00 -26.54 1.08
C ILE A 505 -22.21 -26.11 2.33
N ARG A 506 -21.21 -26.90 2.75
CA ARG A 506 -20.36 -26.54 3.91
C ARG A 506 -19.64 -25.21 3.67
N VAL A 507 -19.11 -25.00 2.47
CA VAL A 507 -18.48 -23.74 2.07
C VAL A 507 -19.48 -22.58 2.11
N GLY A 508 -20.68 -22.76 1.55
CA GLY A 508 -21.73 -21.75 1.58
C GLY A 508 -22.17 -21.35 2.99
N ARG A 509 -22.19 -22.30 3.94
CA ARG A 509 -22.50 -22.06 5.36
C ARG A 509 -21.38 -21.34 6.11
N ALA A 510 -20.13 -21.57 5.72
CA ALA A 510 -18.97 -21.01 6.39
C ALA A 510 -18.75 -19.52 6.10
N ILE A 511 -19.25 -19.00 4.97
CA ILE A 511 -19.08 -17.58 4.61
C ILE A 511 -20.12 -16.72 5.35
N PRO A 512 -19.69 -15.81 6.25
CA PRO A 512 -20.63 -15.06 7.10
C PRO A 512 -21.64 -14.23 6.31
N LYS A 513 -22.93 -14.46 6.61
CA LYS A 513 -24.08 -13.70 6.09
C LYS A 513 -24.15 -13.63 4.55
N LEU A 514 -23.51 -14.56 3.83
CA LEU A 514 -23.56 -14.57 2.38
C LEU A 514 -24.91 -15.08 1.85
N LEU A 515 -25.39 -16.21 2.39
CA LEU A 515 -26.59 -16.90 1.92
C LEU A 515 -27.65 -17.01 3.01
N SER A 516 -28.91 -16.92 2.59
CA SER A 516 -30.09 -17.31 3.36
C SER A 516 -30.25 -18.84 3.42
N ASN A 517 -31.06 -19.34 4.35
CA ASN A 517 -31.35 -20.78 4.45
C ASN A 517 -31.94 -21.34 3.13
N ALA A 518 -32.83 -20.59 2.48
CA ALA A 518 -33.40 -20.99 1.19
C ALA A 518 -32.38 -20.99 0.04
N GLU A 519 -31.34 -20.15 0.09
CA GLU A 519 -30.22 -20.23 -0.86
C GLU A 519 -29.33 -21.45 -0.57
N ILE A 520 -29.12 -21.80 0.71
CA ILE A 520 -28.38 -23.00 1.10
C ILE A 520 -29.08 -24.28 0.63
N ASP A 521 -30.41 -24.34 0.61
CA ASP A 521 -31.11 -25.51 0.08
C ASP A 521 -30.99 -25.59 -1.46
N ARG A 522 -31.01 -24.43 -2.13
CA ARG A 522 -30.88 -24.33 -3.59
C ARG A 522 -29.50 -24.69 -4.11
N ILE A 523 -28.43 -24.38 -3.37
CA ILE A 523 -27.06 -24.62 -3.85
C ILE A 523 -26.79 -26.10 -4.14
N ARG A 524 -27.40 -27.02 -3.37
CA ARG A 524 -27.27 -28.46 -3.60
C ARG A 524 -27.68 -28.81 -5.02
N TYR A 525 -28.87 -28.39 -5.41
CA TYR A 525 -29.43 -28.67 -6.73
C TYR A 525 -28.67 -27.93 -7.84
N GLU A 526 -28.35 -26.64 -7.64
CA GLU A 526 -27.57 -25.89 -8.62
C GLU A 526 -26.19 -26.52 -8.87
N PHE A 527 -25.51 -26.98 -7.82
CA PHE A 527 -24.21 -27.63 -7.96
C PHE A 527 -24.33 -29.01 -8.62
N MET A 528 -25.34 -29.82 -8.26
CA MET A 528 -25.58 -31.11 -8.91
C MET A 528 -25.87 -30.95 -10.41
N MET A 529 -26.68 -29.96 -10.79
CA MET A 529 -26.93 -29.63 -12.19
C MET A 529 -25.65 -29.16 -12.90
N CYS A 530 -24.87 -28.30 -12.24
CA CYS A 530 -23.57 -27.86 -12.73
C CYS A 530 -22.62 -29.05 -12.92
N ALA A 531 -22.64 -30.05 -12.04
CA ALA A 531 -21.81 -31.25 -12.14
C ALA A 531 -22.24 -32.21 -13.27
N ALA A 532 -23.52 -32.22 -13.63
CA ALA A 532 -24.03 -32.94 -14.78
C ALA A 532 -23.85 -32.18 -16.11
N GLU A 533 -23.48 -30.89 -16.06
CA GLU A 533 -23.27 -30.08 -17.26
C GLU A 533 -22.12 -30.63 -18.10
N THR A 534 -22.33 -30.66 -19.42
CA THR A 534 -21.25 -30.91 -20.38
C THR A 534 -20.43 -29.64 -20.54
N ILE A 535 -19.18 -29.68 -20.09
CA ILE A 535 -18.26 -28.54 -20.16
C ILE A 535 -17.26 -28.78 -21.29
N ASP A 536 -17.10 -27.78 -22.15
CA ASP A 536 -16.11 -27.78 -23.22
C ASP A 536 -14.68 -27.80 -22.66
N GLN A 537 -13.82 -28.65 -23.20
CA GLN A 537 -12.43 -28.77 -22.76
C GLN A 537 -11.66 -27.45 -22.86
N SER A 538 -11.98 -26.60 -23.83
CA SER A 538 -11.37 -25.27 -24.02
C SER A 538 -11.60 -24.30 -22.85
N TRP A 539 -12.56 -24.60 -21.97
CA TRP A 539 -12.85 -23.75 -20.81
C TRP A 539 -11.82 -23.94 -19.69
N TYR A 540 -11.12 -25.08 -19.66
CA TYR A 540 -10.12 -25.38 -18.65
C TYR A 540 -8.75 -25.77 -19.23
N ILE A 541 -8.66 -26.18 -20.50
CA ILE A 541 -7.40 -26.36 -21.23
C ILE A 541 -7.19 -25.17 -22.15
N LYS A 542 -6.09 -24.45 -21.95
CA LYS A 542 -5.68 -23.31 -22.78
C LYS A 542 -4.93 -23.78 -24.02
N ASN A 543 -3.90 -24.59 -23.83
CA ASN A 543 -3.06 -25.13 -24.90
C ASN A 543 -2.52 -26.51 -24.54
N LYS A 544 -2.20 -27.31 -25.57
CA LYS A 544 -1.37 -28.52 -25.44
C LYS A 544 -0.18 -28.37 -26.39
N TYR A 545 1.02 -28.59 -25.90
CA TYR A 545 2.24 -28.45 -26.69
C TYR A 545 3.30 -29.45 -26.24
N HIS A 546 4.27 -29.71 -27.12
CA HIS A 546 5.46 -30.50 -26.85
C HIS A 546 6.61 -29.55 -26.48
N ASP A 547 7.37 -29.86 -25.44
CA ASP A 547 8.62 -29.17 -25.17
C ASP A 547 9.75 -29.66 -26.11
N SER A 548 10.95 -29.11 -25.96
CA SER A 548 12.13 -29.52 -26.75
C SER A 548 12.50 -30.99 -26.59
N ASP A 549 12.03 -31.61 -25.51
CA ASP A 549 12.34 -32.98 -25.11
C ASP A 549 11.17 -33.94 -25.44
N ASP A 550 10.22 -33.48 -26.26
CA ASP A 550 9.01 -34.18 -26.70
C ASP A 550 8.05 -34.60 -25.57
N ASN A 551 8.12 -33.91 -24.41
CA ASN A 551 7.17 -34.13 -23.33
C ASN A 551 5.86 -33.39 -23.59
N ASN A 552 4.75 -34.08 -23.32
CA ASN A 552 3.41 -33.50 -23.41
C ASN A 552 3.15 -32.52 -22.25
N HIS A 553 3.00 -31.24 -22.58
CA HIS A 553 2.59 -30.22 -21.63
C HIS A 553 1.15 -29.76 -21.91
N THR A 554 0.37 -29.62 -20.83
CA THR A 554 -0.97 -29.03 -20.88
C THR A 554 -0.97 -27.73 -20.10
N GLU A 555 -1.21 -26.62 -20.80
CA GLU A 555 -1.44 -25.32 -20.19
C GLU A 555 -2.93 -25.20 -19.85
N TYR A 556 -3.25 -24.96 -18.58
CA TYR A 556 -4.63 -24.80 -18.11
C TYR A 556 -5.08 -23.33 -18.14
N GLN A 557 -6.39 -23.12 -18.27
CA GLN A 557 -7.00 -21.79 -18.10
C GLN A 557 -7.00 -21.36 -16.63
N GLN A 558 -7.09 -20.05 -16.40
CA GLN A 558 -7.29 -19.53 -15.04
C GLN A 558 -8.65 -19.99 -14.49
N ILE A 559 -8.70 -20.28 -13.19
CA ILE A 559 -9.88 -20.87 -12.57
C ILE A 559 -11.10 -19.93 -12.63
N ASP A 560 -10.88 -18.62 -12.55
CA ASP A 560 -11.93 -17.61 -12.68
C ASP A 560 -12.43 -17.46 -14.12
N TYR A 561 -11.61 -17.72 -15.13
CA TYR A 561 -12.06 -17.84 -16.52
C TYR A 561 -13.03 -19.01 -16.69
N TYR A 562 -12.66 -20.20 -16.21
CA TYR A 562 -13.50 -21.40 -16.23
C TYR A 562 -14.85 -21.14 -15.53
N TRP A 563 -14.80 -20.57 -14.31
CA TRP A 563 -16.01 -20.27 -13.56
C TRP A 563 -16.83 -19.16 -14.22
N ASN A 564 -16.21 -18.15 -14.83
CA ASN A 564 -16.96 -17.11 -15.54
C ASN A 564 -17.77 -17.68 -16.71
N LYS A 565 -17.20 -18.62 -17.49
CA LYS A 565 -17.93 -19.34 -18.54
C LYS A 565 -19.07 -20.17 -17.97
N THR A 566 -18.80 -20.95 -16.94
CA THR A 566 -19.79 -21.80 -16.27
C THR A 566 -20.95 -20.99 -15.69
N LEU A 567 -20.66 -19.87 -15.05
CA LEU A 567 -21.66 -19.01 -14.39
C LEU A 567 -22.41 -18.09 -15.36
N SER A 568 -21.92 -17.95 -16.59
CA SER A 568 -22.59 -17.20 -17.67
C SER A 568 -23.59 -18.05 -18.45
N LEU A 569 -23.72 -19.35 -18.12
CA LEU A 569 -24.75 -20.20 -18.68
C LEU A 569 -26.14 -19.70 -18.31
N THR A 570 -27.02 -19.63 -19.31
CA THR A 570 -28.42 -19.23 -19.16
C THR A 570 -29.35 -20.40 -19.39
N THR A 571 -30.51 -20.33 -18.77
CA THR A 571 -31.66 -21.18 -19.08
C THR A 571 -32.21 -20.84 -20.46
N SER A 572 -33.10 -21.69 -20.99
CA SER A 572 -33.83 -21.43 -22.24
C SER A 572 -34.60 -20.10 -22.24
N PHE A 573 -34.94 -19.58 -21.06
CA PHE A 573 -35.65 -18.30 -20.89
C PHE A 573 -34.70 -17.09 -20.74
N GLY A 574 -33.39 -17.28 -20.92
CA GLY A 574 -32.39 -16.20 -20.80
C GLY A 574 -32.02 -15.80 -19.38
N LEU A 575 -32.55 -16.48 -18.35
CA LEU A 575 -32.18 -16.25 -16.95
C LEU A 575 -30.89 -16.98 -16.57
N PRO A 576 -30.08 -16.47 -15.61
CA PRO A 576 -28.89 -17.18 -15.13
C PRO A 576 -29.23 -18.58 -14.63
N LYS A 577 -28.47 -19.59 -15.09
CA LYS A 577 -28.71 -21.00 -14.74
C LYS A 577 -28.32 -21.32 -13.30
N TYR A 578 -27.30 -20.67 -12.78
CA TYR A 578 -26.72 -20.94 -11.46
C TYR A 578 -26.55 -19.67 -10.60
N PRO A 579 -27.64 -18.98 -10.20
CA PRO A 579 -27.57 -17.71 -9.50
C PRO A 579 -26.95 -17.81 -8.11
N THR A 580 -27.29 -18.85 -7.34
CA THR A 580 -26.78 -19.05 -5.97
C THR A 580 -25.32 -19.50 -6.00
N LEU A 581 -24.98 -20.43 -6.91
CA LEU A 581 -23.61 -20.87 -7.13
C LEU A 581 -22.72 -19.72 -7.59
N SER A 582 -23.21 -18.87 -8.49
CA SER A 582 -22.52 -17.65 -8.91
C SER A 582 -22.14 -16.78 -7.71
N LYS A 583 -23.07 -16.57 -6.79
CA LYS A 583 -22.84 -15.77 -5.58
C LYS A 583 -21.74 -16.39 -4.70
N ILE A 584 -21.78 -17.69 -4.46
CA ILE A 584 -20.75 -18.38 -3.66
C ILE A 584 -19.37 -18.32 -4.34
N VAL A 585 -19.29 -18.80 -5.59
CA VAL A 585 -18.02 -18.96 -6.31
C VAL A 585 -17.29 -17.62 -6.46
N LYS A 586 -18.02 -16.55 -6.80
CA LYS A 586 -17.43 -15.20 -6.92
C LYS A 586 -16.84 -14.71 -5.60
N ASN A 587 -17.46 -15.05 -4.46
CA ASN A 587 -16.98 -14.67 -3.13
C ASN A 587 -15.82 -15.56 -2.64
N ILE A 588 -15.76 -16.83 -3.05
CA ILE A 588 -14.60 -17.68 -2.74
C ILE A 588 -13.38 -17.26 -3.56
N LEU A 589 -13.54 -17.01 -4.86
CA LEU A 589 -12.40 -16.72 -5.75
C LEU A 589 -11.73 -15.37 -5.45
N ILE A 590 -12.39 -14.46 -4.74
CA ILE A 590 -11.76 -13.22 -4.24
C ILE A 590 -10.91 -13.44 -2.98
N ILE A 591 -11.06 -14.58 -2.29
CA ILE A 591 -10.24 -14.91 -1.11
C ILE A 591 -8.77 -14.90 -1.53
N SER A 592 -7.97 -14.17 -0.76
CA SER A 592 -6.54 -14.07 -1.01
C SER A 592 -5.82 -15.34 -0.55
N HIS A 593 -4.96 -15.89 -1.42
CA HIS A 593 -4.04 -16.99 -1.09
C HIS A 593 -2.65 -16.49 -0.61
N GLY A 594 -2.44 -15.18 -0.57
CA GLY A 594 -1.21 -14.53 -0.09
C GLY A 594 -1.25 -13.01 -0.24
N ASN A 595 -0.46 -12.26 0.54
CA ASN A 595 -0.50 -10.79 0.53
C ASN A 595 0.36 -10.12 -0.56
N LEU A 596 0.81 -10.89 -1.55
CA LEU A 596 1.79 -10.45 -2.53
C LEU A 596 1.30 -9.29 -3.42
N ASP A 597 -0.01 -9.17 -3.66
CA ASP A 597 -0.54 -8.07 -4.47
C ASP A 597 -0.24 -6.69 -3.83
N ALA A 598 -0.19 -6.61 -2.49
CA ALA A 598 0.21 -5.41 -1.79
C ALA A 598 1.73 -5.18 -1.86
N GLU A 599 2.53 -6.25 -1.71
CA GLU A 599 3.99 -6.21 -1.81
C GLU A 599 4.49 -5.81 -3.22
N ARG A 600 3.83 -6.30 -4.29
CA ARG A 600 4.07 -5.83 -5.66
C ARG A 600 3.83 -4.34 -5.82
N GLY A 601 2.98 -3.77 -4.97
CA GLY A 601 2.78 -2.35 -4.85
C GLY A 601 4.06 -1.59 -4.53
N PHE A 602 5.00 -2.18 -3.79
CA PHE A 602 6.22 -1.52 -3.33
C PHE A 602 7.14 -1.14 -4.49
N SER A 603 7.32 -2.01 -5.48
CA SER A 603 8.12 -1.68 -6.67
C SER A 603 7.51 -0.52 -7.47
N ILE A 604 6.18 -0.47 -7.57
CA ILE A 604 5.48 0.65 -8.19
C ILE A 604 5.65 1.94 -7.37
N ASN A 605 5.71 1.84 -6.03
CA ASN A 605 5.97 2.99 -5.17
C ASN A 605 7.41 3.50 -5.30
N GLU A 606 8.40 2.62 -5.36
CA GLU A 606 9.79 3.01 -5.64
C GLU A 606 9.91 3.69 -7.01
N HIS A 607 9.17 3.19 -8.01
CA HIS A 607 9.14 3.78 -9.35
C HIS A 607 8.46 5.16 -9.37
N ILE A 608 7.42 5.38 -8.56
CA ILE A 608 6.70 6.67 -8.52
C ILE A 608 7.39 7.69 -7.62
N VAL A 609 7.76 7.29 -6.40
CA VAL A 609 8.39 8.13 -5.38
C VAL A 609 9.90 7.88 -5.42
N THR A 610 10.54 8.32 -6.50
CA THR A 610 11.99 8.22 -6.66
C THR A 610 12.75 9.20 -5.75
N GLU A 611 14.07 9.03 -5.62
CA GLU A 611 14.93 9.96 -4.87
C GLU A 611 14.79 11.42 -5.34
N ASN A 612 14.52 11.62 -6.63
CA ASN A 612 14.29 12.95 -7.24
C ASN A 612 12.85 13.47 -7.07
N ARG A 613 11.95 12.70 -6.44
CA ARG A 613 10.52 13.02 -6.25
C ARG A 613 10.07 12.95 -4.80
N THR A 614 10.97 13.20 -3.86
CA THR A 614 10.71 13.17 -2.41
C THR A 614 9.80 14.30 -1.91
N LEU A 615 9.47 15.29 -2.75
CA LEU A 615 8.54 16.37 -2.41
C LEU A 615 7.07 16.09 -2.80
N LEU A 616 6.76 14.90 -3.33
CA LEU A 616 5.39 14.53 -3.69
C LEU A 616 4.45 14.56 -2.47
N SER A 617 3.33 15.28 -2.59
CA SER A 617 2.28 15.24 -1.57
C SER A 617 1.53 13.90 -1.58
N LEU A 618 0.86 13.56 -0.48
CA LEU A 618 0.00 12.38 -0.41
C LEU A 618 -1.09 12.36 -1.50
N SER A 619 -1.66 13.52 -1.84
CA SER A 619 -2.65 13.62 -2.93
C SER A 619 -2.03 13.29 -4.29
N SER A 620 -0.78 13.70 -4.51
CA SER A 620 -0.04 13.43 -5.74
C SER A 620 0.34 11.96 -5.86
N ILE A 621 0.82 11.34 -4.77
CA ILE A 621 1.10 9.89 -4.71
C ILE A 621 -0.17 9.11 -5.05
N ASN A 622 -1.28 9.41 -4.38
CA ASN A 622 -2.57 8.76 -4.64
C ASN A 622 -3.03 8.93 -6.11
N GLY A 623 -2.88 10.12 -6.68
CA GLY A 623 -3.24 10.40 -8.08
C GLY A 623 -2.38 9.63 -9.09
N LEU A 624 -1.07 9.60 -8.88
CA LEU A 624 -0.12 8.86 -9.74
C LEU A 624 -0.36 7.35 -9.65
N ARG A 625 -0.54 6.82 -8.44
CA ARG A 625 -0.85 5.41 -8.19
C ARG A 625 -2.16 4.97 -8.83
N SER A 626 -3.20 5.78 -8.67
CA SER A 626 -4.50 5.57 -9.30
C SER A 626 -4.39 5.55 -10.82
N THR A 627 -3.61 6.49 -11.39
CA THR A 627 -3.38 6.57 -12.83
C THR A 627 -2.60 5.36 -13.34
N TRP A 628 -1.57 4.92 -12.61
CA TRP A 628 -0.80 3.71 -12.93
C TRP A 628 -1.68 2.46 -12.96
N ASP A 629 -2.49 2.27 -11.92
CA ASP A 629 -3.44 1.17 -11.83
C ASP A 629 -4.48 1.20 -12.97
N ALA A 630 -4.97 2.39 -13.35
CA ALA A 630 -5.85 2.56 -14.49
C ALA A 630 -5.18 2.18 -15.82
N ILE A 631 -3.89 2.51 -16.01
CA ILE A 631 -3.11 2.09 -17.20
C ILE A 631 -2.98 0.57 -17.25
N LYS A 632 -2.62 -0.07 -16.14
CA LYS A 632 -2.54 -1.54 -16.05
C LYS A 632 -3.88 -2.18 -16.41
N PHE A 633 -4.96 -1.67 -15.84
CA PHE A 633 -6.29 -2.30 -15.95
C PHE A 633 -7.02 -2.04 -17.28
N TYR A 634 -7.13 -0.78 -17.70
CA TYR A 634 -7.88 -0.39 -18.89
C TYR A 634 -7.01 -0.42 -20.15
N GLY A 635 -5.72 -0.12 -20.02
CA GLY A 635 -4.77 -0.06 -21.14
C GLY A 635 -3.99 -1.35 -21.36
N VAL A 636 -4.18 -2.38 -20.52
CA VAL A 636 -3.35 -3.60 -20.54
C VAL A 636 -1.86 -3.24 -20.47
N GLY A 637 -1.54 -2.31 -19.57
CA GLY A 637 -0.18 -1.79 -19.40
C GLY A 637 0.26 -0.76 -20.45
N SER A 638 -0.60 -0.36 -21.39
CA SER A 638 -0.27 0.60 -22.45
C SER A 638 -1.20 1.83 -22.47
N PRO A 639 -0.68 3.06 -22.29
CA PRO A 639 -1.47 4.30 -22.31
C PRO A 639 -2.36 4.48 -23.54
N HIS A 640 -1.83 4.19 -24.72
CA HIS A 640 -2.52 4.37 -26.01
C HIS A 640 -3.71 3.42 -26.22
N ARG A 641 -3.82 2.36 -25.41
CA ARG A 641 -4.95 1.40 -25.46
C ARG A 641 -6.11 1.81 -24.56
N ILE A 642 -5.95 2.86 -23.75
CA ILE A 642 -7.03 3.36 -22.89
C ILE A 642 -8.03 4.11 -23.77
N SER A 643 -9.29 3.68 -23.74
CA SER A 643 -10.38 4.41 -24.38
C SER A 643 -10.67 5.69 -23.60
N ILE A 644 -10.37 6.85 -24.21
CA ILE A 644 -10.58 8.16 -23.60
C ILE A 644 -12.06 8.53 -23.66
N LYS A 645 -12.70 8.61 -22.49
CA LYS A 645 -14.11 8.99 -22.35
C LYS A 645 -14.28 10.51 -22.26
N ILE A 646 -15.45 11.01 -22.66
CA ILE A 646 -15.77 12.45 -22.58
C ILE A 646 -15.63 13.03 -21.18
N ASP A 647 -15.90 12.24 -20.13
CA ASP A 647 -15.75 12.71 -18.75
C ASP A 647 -14.29 12.90 -18.35
N MET A 648 -13.36 12.14 -18.96
CA MET A 648 -11.92 12.35 -18.78
C MET A 648 -11.49 13.68 -19.42
N ILE A 649 -12.00 13.98 -20.63
CA ILE A 649 -11.76 15.24 -21.33
C ILE A 649 -12.27 16.42 -20.49
N ARG A 650 -13.52 16.34 -20.00
CA ARG A 650 -14.11 17.36 -19.13
C ARG A 650 -13.33 17.54 -17.82
N ALA A 651 -12.79 16.45 -17.26
CA ALA A 651 -12.00 16.50 -16.05
C ALA A 651 -10.66 17.21 -16.28
N VAL A 652 -9.96 16.95 -17.39
CA VAL A 652 -8.75 17.69 -17.78
C VAL A 652 -9.03 19.16 -17.99
N GLN A 653 -10.11 19.51 -18.69
CA GLN A 653 -10.51 20.90 -18.93
C GLN A 653 -10.80 21.66 -17.62
N LYS A 654 -11.25 20.98 -16.57
CA LYS A 654 -11.52 21.57 -15.24
C LYS A 654 -10.31 21.52 -14.29
N SER A 655 -9.27 20.75 -14.61
CA SER A 655 -8.18 20.40 -13.69
C SER A 655 -7.50 21.64 -13.08
N LYS A 656 -7.23 22.66 -13.89
CA LYS A 656 -6.66 23.95 -13.47
C LYS A 656 -7.50 24.68 -12.42
N SER A 657 -8.81 24.75 -12.61
CA SER A 657 -9.71 25.39 -11.64
C SER A 657 -9.73 24.66 -10.31
N VAL A 658 -9.75 23.32 -10.35
CA VAL A 658 -9.73 22.46 -9.16
C VAL A 658 -8.42 22.63 -8.39
N TYR A 659 -7.28 22.62 -9.09
CA TYR A 659 -5.97 22.84 -8.45
C TYR A 659 -5.89 24.21 -7.77
N ASN A 660 -6.33 25.27 -8.44
CA ASN A 660 -6.32 26.61 -7.85
C ASN A 660 -7.19 26.69 -6.59
N GLN A 661 -8.34 26.03 -6.57
CA GLN A 661 -9.19 25.92 -5.38
C GLN A 661 -8.51 25.12 -4.26
N GLU A 662 -7.85 24.00 -4.58
CA GLU A 662 -7.08 23.22 -3.60
C GLU A 662 -5.94 24.05 -2.99
N GLN A 663 -5.20 24.82 -3.79
CA GLN A 663 -4.12 25.69 -3.30
C GLN A 663 -4.65 26.79 -2.37
N LEU A 664 -5.80 27.38 -2.68
CA LEU A 664 -6.46 28.35 -1.81
C LEU A 664 -6.89 27.70 -0.48
N SER A 665 -7.45 26.48 -0.55
CA SER A 665 -7.85 25.73 0.64
C SER A 665 -6.64 25.37 1.53
N LEU A 666 -5.55 24.89 0.95
CA LEU A 666 -4.31 24.57 1.67
C LEU A 666 -3.72 25.80 2.36
N LYS A 667 -3.70 26.96 1.69
CA LYS A 667 -3.29 28.23 2.31
C LYS A 667 -4.19 28.61 3.48
N SER A 668 -5.50 28.43 3.34
CA SER A 668 -6.45 28.73 4.43
C SER A 668 -6.28 27.81 5.64
N LEU A 669 -5.99 26.53 5.42
CA LEU A 669 -5.72 25.55 6.48
C LEU A 669 -4.41 25.87 7.21
N ALA A 670 -3.33 26.15 6.47
CA ALA A 670 -2.05 26.54 7.04
C ALA A 670 -2.16 27.81 7.91
N ASN A 671 -2.95 28.78 7.46
CA ASN A 671 -3.22 29.99 8.26
C ASN A 671 -3.98 29.66 9.56
N ARG A 672 -5.00 28.78 9.50
CA ARG A 672 -5.75 28.35 10.70
C ARG A 672 -4.88 27.57 11.68
N GLU A 673 -4.02 26.68 11.21
CA GLU A 673 -3.08 25.94 12.06
C GLU A 673 -2.07 26.88 12.73
N LYS A 674 -1.58 27.88 12.00
CA LYS A 674 -0.72 28.92 12.54
C LYS A 674 -1.43 29.74 13.62
N GLU A 675 -2.66 30.18 13.37
CA GLU A 675 -3.49 30.90 14.36
C GLU A 675 -3.78 30.05 15.61
N GLN A 676 -4.00 28.74 15.46
CA GLN A 676 -4.20 27.82 16.58
C GLN A 676 -2.90 27.62 17.38
N SER A 677 -1.76 27.48 16.70
CA SER A 677 -0.45 27.37 17.35
C SER A 677 -0.11 28.63 18.15
N GLU A 678 -0.34 29.82 17.57
CA GLU A 678 -0.11 31.11 18.23
C GLU A 678 -1.03 31.27 19.45
N LYS A 679 -2.30 30.87 19.35
CA LYS A 679 -3.23 30.86 20.50
C LYS A 679 -2.76 29.90 21.60
N HIS A 680 -2.34 28.68 21.25
CA HIS A 680 -1.83 27.70 22.22
C HIS A 680 -0.56 28.19 22.91
N GLU A 681 0.36 28.82 22.18
CA GLU A 681 1.58 29.39 22.74
C GLU A 681 1.28 30.56 23.70
N HIS A 682 0.34 31.42 23.33
CA HIS A 682 -0.13 32.51 24.18
C HIS A 682 -0.75 31.99 25.49
N THR A 683 -1.69 31.04 25.41
CA THR A 683 -2.34 30.45 26.59
C THR A 683 -1.34 29.73 27.50
N ASN A 684 -0.37 28.99 26.93
CA ASN A 684 0.69 28.36 27.71
C ASN A 684 1.61 29.39 28.39
N GLY A 685 1.91 30.51 27.72
CA GLY A 685 2.67 31.62 28.29
C GLY A 685 1.96 32.30 29.46
N GLU A 686 0.64 32.50 29.37
CA GLU A 686 -0.18 33.05 30.46
C GLU A 686 -0.28 32.08 31.64
N MET A 687 -0.49 30.79 31.38
CA MET A 687 -0.52 29.75 32.42
C MET A 687 0.80 29.68 33.19
N LYS A 688 1.95 29.79 32.49
CA LYS A 688 3.27 29.83 33.11
C LYS A 688 3.44 31.02 34.06
N LYS A 689 3.00 32.22 33.64
CA LYS A 689 3.02 33.43 34.50
C LYS A 689 2.17 33.25 35.77
N LEU A 690 1.02 32.60 35.66
CA LEU A 690 0.15 32.31 36.82
C LEU A 690 0.79 31.30 37.78
N ILE A 691 1.49 30.28 37.27
CA ILE A 691 2.25 29.32 38.09
C ILE A 691 3.41 30.03 38.81
N ASP A 692 4.19 30.86 38.10
CA ASP A 692 5.29 31.61 38.70
C ASP A 692 4.81 32.58 39.80
N ARG A 693 3.66 33.25 39.57
CA ARG A 693 3.04 34.14 40.55
C ARG A 693 2.52 33.39 41.78
N GLU A 694 1.90 32.23 41.59
CA GLU A 694 1.45 31.37 42.70
C GLU A 694 2.63 30.93 43.59
N ASN A 695 3.73 30.48 42.97
CA ASN A 695 4.93 30.08 43.70
C ASN A 695 5.54 31.23 44.52
N GLN A 696 5.55 32.45 44.00
CA GLN A 696 5.99 33.63 44.74
C GLN A 696 5.10 33.92 45.95
N LEU A 697 3.77 33.84 45.78
CA LEU A 697 2.81 34.08 46.86
C LEU A 697 2.89 33.01 47.95
N LEU A 698 3.04 31.73 47.59
CA LEU A 698 3.27 30.62 48.53
C LEU A 698 4.55 30.82 49.35
N SER A 699 5.65 31.24 48.71
CA SER A 699 6.90 31.57 49.40
C SER A 699 6.72 32.72 50.40
N LYS A 700 6.00 33.78 49.98
CA LYS A 700 5.69 34.93 50.85
C LYS A 700 4.78 34.53 52.02
N GLN A 701 3.78 33.69 51.78
CA GLN A 701 2.87 33.15 52.81
C GLN A 701 3.65 32.36 53.87
N LYS A 702 4.57 31.49 53.44
CA LYS A 702 5.44 30.72 54.34
C LYS A 702 6.31 31.64 55.21
N GLY A 703 6.93 32.66 54.61
CA GLY A 703 7.72 33.65 55.34
C GLY A 703 6.91 34.48 56.36
N LEU A 704 5.65 34.79 56.05
CA LEU A 704 4.75 35.48 56.98
C LEU A 704 4.29 34.58 58.13
N HIS A 705 4.02 33.29 57.89
CA HIS A 705 3.74 32.34 58.97
C HIS A 705 4.93 32.19 59.93
N ASP A 706 6.16 32.16 59.42
CA ASP A 706 7.35 32.12 60.27
C ASP A 706 7.47 33.39 61.14
N LYS A 707 7.16 34.57 60.59
CA LYS A 707 7.11 35.83 61.34
C LYS A 707 5.99 35.85 62.36
N GLN A 708 4.80 35.34 62.02
CA GLN A 708 3.66 35.25 62.91
C GLN A 708 4.00 34.37 64.13
N LYS A 709 4.66 33.23 63.89
CA LYS A 709 5.11 32.33 64.96
C LYS A 709 6.11 33.01 65.90
N LYS A 710 7.03 33.80 65.36
CA LYS A 710 7.98 34.60 66.17
C LYS A 710 7.28 35.69 66.99
N ALA A 711 6.32 36.40 66.39
CA ALA A 711 5.53 37.41 67.10
C ALA A 711 4.69 36.78 68.22
N GLN A 712 4.12 35.59 67.99
CA GLN A 712 3.39 34.85 69.00
C GLN A 712 4.30 34.40 70.15
N LEU A 713 5.52 33.93 69.85
CA LEU A 713 6.51 33.61 70.88
C LEU A 713 6.87 34.82 71.75
N LEU A 714 6.97 36.02 71.16
CA LEU A 714 7.18 37.26 71.93
C LEU A 714 5.98 37.56 72.84
N VAL A 715 4.75 37.36 72.36
CA VAL A 715 3.54 37.50 73.19
C VAL A 715 3.56 36.50 74.34
N ASP A 716 3.92 35.25 74.08
CA ASP A 716 3.97 34.19 75.09
C ASP A 716 5.08 34.45 76.13
N GLU A 717 6.25 34.91 75.69
CA GLU A 717 7.36 35.32 76.55
C GLU A 717 6.96 36.53 77.40
N GLY A 718 6.32 37.54 76.81
CA GLY A 718 5.76 38.69 77.51
C GLY A 718 4.74 38.27 78.58
N ARG A 719 3.87 37.31 78.29
CA ARG A 719 2.90 36.74 79.26
C ARG A 719 3.61 36.02 80.42
N GLN A 720 4.67 35.28 80.13
CA GLN A 720 5.45 34.60 81.16
C GLN A 720 6.22 35.59 82.05
N GLN A 721 6.81 36.63 81.46
CA GLN A 721 7.45 37.71 82.20
C GLN A 721 6.44 38.47 83.08
N LEU A 722 5.24 38.73 82.56
CA LEU A 722 4.16 39.36 83.32
C LEU A 722 3.74 38.51 84.53
N ASP A 723 3.54 37.20 84.36
CA ASP A 723 3.18 36.29 85.46
C ASP A 723 4.29 36.23 86.54
N ASN A 724 5.55 36.23 86.13
CA ASN A 724 6.70 36.27 87.04
C ASN A 724 6.84 37.61 87.78
N ALA A 725 6.59 38.74 87.12
CA ALA A 725 6.60 40.07 87.72
C ALA A 725 5.46 40.25 88.74
N LEU A 726 4.27 39.75 88.41
CA LEU A 726 3.11 39.74 89.31
C LEU A 726 3.38 38.92 90.58
N LYS A 727 4.05 37.77 90.46
CA LYS A 727 4.48 36.95 91.62
C LYS A 727 5.50 37.64 92.52
N LYS A 728 6.32 38.54 91.97
CA LYS A 728 7.36 39.31 92.70
C LYS A 728 6.88 40.69 93.17
N ALA A 729 5.64 41.09 92.83
CA ALA A 729 5.11 42.44 93.07
C ALA A 729 5.96 43.59 92.47
N ASP A 730 6.64 43.33 91.35
CA ASP A 730 7.43 44.34 90.62
C ASP A 730 6.56 45.01 89.54
N ILE A 731 6.16 46.25 89.82
CA ILE A 731 5.25 47.03 88.96
C ILE A 731 5.96 47.50 87.67
N ILE A 732 7.27 47.72 87.70
CA ILE A 732 8.02 48.23 86.54
C ILE A 732 8.18 47.10 85.51
N ASP A 733 8.56 45.91 85.96
CA ASP A 733 8.68 44.73 85.09
C ASP A 733 7.32 44.30 84.52
N ALA A 734 6.23 44.43 85.29
CA ALA A 734 4.88 44.15 84.81
C ALA A 734 4.44 45.13 83.69
N GLN A 735 4.81 46.41 83.79
CA GLN A 735 4.54 47.39 82.74
C GLN A 735 5.36 47.13 81.46
N ALA A 736 6.63 46.74 81.60
CA ALA A 736 7.48 46.37 80.47
C ALA A 736 6.95 45.11 79.75
N ALA A 737 6.53 44.09 80.51
CA ALA A 737 5.93 42.87 79.96
C ALA A 737 4.61 43.13 79.23
N ASN A 738 3.75 44.02 79.75
CA ASN A 738 2.51 44.42 79.07
C ASN A 738 2.77 45.19 77.77
N ALA A 739 3.79 46.06 77.73
CA ALA A 739 4.19 46.74 76.50
C ALA A 739 4.70 45.74 75.44
N LEU A 740 5.42 44.70 75.87
CA LEU A 740 5.93 43.64 74.99
C LEU A 740 4.81 42.77 74.41
N ILE A 741 3.79 42.44 75.22
CA ILE A 741 2.55 41.78 74.75
C ILE A 741 1.82 42.66 73.74
N GLY A 742 1.64 43.95 74.05
CA GLY A 742 0.95 44.89 73.16
C GLY A 742 1.64 45.03 71.80
N ALA A 743 2.97 45.14 71.78
CA ALA A 743 3.75 45.19 70.54
C ALA A 743 3.69 43.87 69.74
N GLY A 744 3.68 42.72 70.44
CA GLY A 744 3.54 41.41 69.82
C GLY A 744 2.14 41.20 69.20
N ASP A 745 1.08 41.55 69.91
CA ASP A 745 -0.31 41.45 69.43
C ASP A 745 -0.55 42.37 68.22
N GLU A 746 0.02 43.58 68.22
CA GLU A 746 -0.05 44.48 67.06
C GLU A 746 0.67 43.89 65.83
N GLN A 747 1.84 43.27 66.01
CA GLN A 747 2.54 42.58 64.93
C GLN A 747 1.75 41.36 64.40
N VAL A 748 1.14 40.56 65.28
CA VAL A 748 0.32 39.41 64.88
C VAL A 748 -0.89 39.87 64.06
N LYS A 749 -1.51 40.99 64.44
CA LYS A 749 -2.65 41.57 63.71
C LYS A 749 -2.24 42.03 62.31
N LEU A 750 -1.16 42.78 62.18
CA LEU A 750 -0.65 43.24 60.88
C LEU A 750 -0.27 42.08 59.94
N ILE A 751 0.37 41.04 60.48
CA ILE A 751 0.74 39.84 59.71
C ILE A 751 -0.51 39.06 59.28
N SER A 752 -1.54 38.97 60.13
CA SER A 752 -2.79 38.28 59.81
C SER A 752 -3.55 39.00 58.68
N ASP A 753 -3.57 40.32 58.66
CA ASP A 753 -4.18 41.11 57.58
C ASP A 753 -3.45 40.90 56.24
N GLU A 754 -2.11 40.78 56.26
CA GLU A 754 -1.33 40.50 55.05
C GLU A 754 -1.51 39.05 54.57
N LEU A 755 -1.58 38.08 55.48
CA LEU A 755 -1.90 36.68 55.16
C LEU A 755 -3.30 36.53 54.53
N PHE A 756 -4.28 37.29 55.00
CA PHE A 756 -5.62 37.29 54.42
C PHE A 756 -5.61 37.75 52.96
N LYS A 757 -4.88 38.84 52.66
CA LYS A 757 -4.74 39.37 51.29
C LYS A 757 -4.07 38.36 50.34
N ILE A 758 -3.00 37.70 50.80
CA ILE A 758 -2.30 36.69 50.00
C ILE A 758 -3.17 35.46 49.76
N THR A 759 -3.92 35.03 50.77
CA THR A 759 -4.82 33.87 50.67
C THR A 759 -5.96 34.14 49.69
N ASP A 760 -6.54 35.36 49.70
CA ASP A 760 -7.54 35.79 48.71
C ASP A 760 -6.98 35.83 47.28
N GLU A 761 -5.73 36.30 47.11
CA GLU A 761 -5.05 36.32 45.79
C GLU A 761 -4.76 34.90 45.27
N LEU A 762 -4.34 33.97 46.15
CA LEU A 762 -4.15 32.55 45.82
C LEU A 762 -5.46 31.86 45.43
N LEU A 763 -6.56 32.14 46.14
CA LEU A 763 -7.90 31.66 45.80
C LEU A 763 -8.37 32.15 44.42
N LYS A 764 -8.07 33.41 44.07
CA LYS A 764 -8.35 33.94 42.73
C LYS A 764 -7.55 33.22 41.65
N ILE A 765 -6.26 32.99 41.88
CA ILE A 765 -5.40 32.24 40.94
C ILE A 765 -5.89 30.80 40.77
N GLN A 766 -6.26 30.11 41.84
CA GLN A 766 -6.80 28.75 41.79
C GLN A 766 -8.12 28.68 41.02
N LYS A 767 -9.03 29.65 41.22
CA LYS A 767 -10.27 29.73 40.45
C LYS A 767 -10.01 29.88 38.95
N THR A 768 -9.08 30.75 38.57
CA THR A 768 -8.68 30.96 37.16
C THR A 768 -8.02 29.71 36.55
N LYS A 769 -7.30 28.91 37.33
CA LYS A 769 -6.74 27.62 36.88
C LYS A 769 -7.78 26.51 36.77
N SER A 770 -8.81 26.52 37.62
CA SER A 770 -9.89 25.51 37.63
C SER A 770 -10.93 25.70 36.54
N ASP A 771 -11.07 26.90 35.98
CA ASP A 771 -11.89 27.18 34.80
C ASP A 771 -11.15 28.10 33.81
N PRO A 772 -10.28 27.55 32.96
CA PRO A 772 -9.57 28.33 31.94
C PRO A 772 -10.48 28.77 30.77
N PHE A 773 -11.75 28.34 30.72
CA PHE A 773 -12.60 28.39 29.51
C PHE A 773 -14.00 29.00 29.70
N GLY A 774 -14.34 29.53 30.88
CA GLY A 774 -15.63 30.18 31.17
C GLY A 774 -16.15 31.18 30.12
N PRO A 775 -15.32 32.00 29.44
CA PRO A 775 -15.80 32.88 28.37
C PRO A 775 -15.85 32.25 26.96
N ILE A 776 -15.22 31.10 26.73
CA ILE A 776 -15.05 30.51 25.38
C ILE A 776 -16.15 29.49 25.06
N ILE A 777 -16.79 28.89 26.07
CA ILE A 777 -17.81 27.85 25.86
C ILE A 777 -19.13 28.41 25.30
N ALA A 778 -19.40 29.71 25.41
CA ALA A 778 -20.61 30.32 24.85
C ALA A 778 -20.61 30.45 23.31
N LEU A 779 -19.46 30.31 22.63
CA LEU A 779 -19.36 30.45 21.17
C LEU A 779 -19.18 29.13 20.41
N ASN A 780 -18.89 28.02 21.10
CA ASN A 780 -18.66 26.71 20.46
C ASN A 780 -19.89 25.80 20.41
N PHE A 781 -21.04 26.20 20.97
CA PHE A 781 -22.29 25.45 20.89
C PHE A 781 -23.15 25.77 19.65
N LEU A 782 -22.70 26.63 18.74
CA LEU A 782 -23.44 26.97 17.51
C LEU A 782 -22.87 26.41 16.20
N ASN A 783 -21.72 25.71 16.22
CA ASN A 783 -21.13 25.15 14.99
C ASN A 783 -20.86 23.64 15.15
N GLY A 784 -21.86 22.83 14.80
CA GLY A 784 -21.71 21.39 14.63
C GLY A 784 -20.76 21.02 13.46
N PRO A 785 -20.34 19.76 13.36
CA PRO A 785 -19.48 19.30 12.28
C PRO A 785 -20.21 19.44 10.94
N ILE A 786 -19.71 20.30 10.06
CA ILE A 786 -20.22 20.42 8.70
C ILE A 786 -19.76 19.18 7.92
N THR A 787 -20.69 18.28 7.71
CA THR A 787 -20.66 17.23 6.68
C THR A 787 -20.41 17.87 5.31
N ILE A 788 -19.26 17.56 4.70
CA ILE A 788 -19.04 17.83 3.28
C ILE A 788 -19.79 16.76 2.49
N SER A 789 -20.99 17.11 2.01
CA SER A 789 -21.71 16.30 1.02
C SER A 789 -21.04 16.42 -0.35
N PRO A 790 -20.94 15.34 -1.15
CA PRO A 790 -20.50 15.43 -2.54
C PRO A 790 -21.55 16.20 -3.35
N LEU A 791 -21.15 17.28 -4.01
CA LEU A 791 -21.99 18.04 -4.94
C LEU A 791 -22.27 17.23 -6.21
N SER A 792 -23.31 16.39 -6.15
CA SER A 792 -24.05 15.92 -7.31
C SER A 792 -25.50 15.76 -6.89
N ASP A 793 -26.27 16.85 -6.93
CA ASP A 793 -27.72 16.88 -7.23
C ASP A 793 -28.30 18.25 -6.87
N LEU A 794 -28.33 19.14 -7.84
CA LEU A 794 -29.21 20.31 -7.82
C LEU A 794 -30.09 20.24 -9.07
N LYS A 795 -31.27 19.61 -8.92
CA LYS A 795 -32.41 19.88 -9.80
C LYS A 795 -33.04 21.22 -9.36
N PRO A 796 -33.41 22.12 -10.28
CA PRO A 796 -34.08 23.36 -9.92
C PRO A 796 -35.57 23.08 -9.63
N SER A 797 -35.99 23.27 -8.38
CA SER A 797 -37.41 23.33 -8.02
C SER A 797 -37.92 24.75 -8.22
N VAL A 798 -38.76 24.93 -9.24
CA VAL A 798 -39.56 26.14 -9.45
C VAL A 798 -40.70 26.14 -8.43
N SER A 799 -40.73 27.13 -7.54
CA SER A 799 -41.87 27.39 -6.67
C SER A 799 -42.78 28.44 -7.33
N THR A 800 -43.96 28.00 -7.77
CA THR A 800 -45.10 28.88 -8.04
C THR A 800 -46.04 28.84 -6.84
N TYR A 801 -46.08 29.94 -6.09
CA TYR A 801 -47.17 30.24 -5.18
C TYR A 801 -48.45 30.52 -5.98
N SER A 802 -49.54 29.81 -5.72
CA SER A 802 -50.88 30.37 -5.91
C SER A 802 -51.87 29.86 -4.86
N LYS A 803 -52.37 30.83 -4.10
CA LYS A 803 -53.54 30.83 -3.22
C LYS A 803 -54.66 29.85 -3.62
N LYS A 804 -55.07 28.99 -2.69
CA LYS A 804 -56.38 29.02 -2.01
C LYS A 804 -56.41 27.98 -0.89
#